data_AF-A0AA89Q9M1-F1
#
_entry.id   AF-A0AA89Q9M1-F1
#
_cell.length_a   1.000
_cell.length_b   1.000
_cell.length_c   1.000
_cell.angle_alpha   90.00
_cell.angle_beta   90.00
_cell.angle_gamma   90.00
#
_symmetry.space_group_name_H-M   'P 1'
#
loop_
_entity.id
_entity.type
_entity.pdbx_description
1 polymer ?
#
loop_
_entity_poly.entity_id
_entity_poly.type
_entity_poly.pdbx_seq_one_letter_code
_entity_poly.pdbx_strand_id
1 'polypeptide(L)'
;MIPATARRRRLTVGAILAIVIGSGAPGISHAVGSDSPPAVHGPGARTVAAAEPNTPNGPEVGPPFTKTNNVWQTDTTTPTLRNTVIAPSGHKTTATFEVHTTDSSGKPTATVVKLTDENQWGVLVSGEVTAGKPASVKVPAGKLKNGVTYAVRSSGYDVTSNVYESDWSPYSTFKINVPPAEKPYVTFPAPQATSGIDSLAQTPVEFTRTDPGPIRGLRGDDTSRRCSAPDADGRKVCIEISRDAPTAEDAAVAKRAMRQALRGADLVSWCAAKPDGKDYMNRGEACLKNVGYATLIFVDADDLPRFGTATFALSQQIKLYNRKSDTGTDRAEFDQQLTVVPTQIDAATEGVHLTWQPGDNCKDCTSSQVKWSSNDGLNTTPHWAIGEVGAPYAMTAKSQTIWNGTGKEQFDLGWSLLGSVDAGNAHAQTSLGTSGDVRVRELAPRCDDIAGGSIKTGCVFPYFKPTWTVDTNLYPAAGAYYWLLQEKLPSHPGSRKWDSLVTYLGPGNNADPDGGDWTNDDSRGIVCPTGTSGFKPNPATPDGSCDEYAPASTYQSGGMPKGPNQVASGKECAQLYTKPMTGGTWGLLAENRDGYTGPKWNEKCGRGSVPTDQNTGAFRDLGIKFVPQMRLLDKDGFFISDPGFEHCKNADTVCAWKKVG
;
A
#
# COMPACT_ATOMS: atom_id res chain seq x y z
N MET A 1 30.33 -26.65 26.97
CA MET A 1 30.04 -27.04 28.36
C MET A 1 28.54 -27.12 28.54
N ILE A 2 28.07 -28.33 28.85
CA ILE A 2 26.73 -28.78 29.31
C ILE A 2 26.65 -28.41 30.82
N PRO A 3 25.48 -28.12 31.47
CA PRO A 3 24.36 -29.06 31.49
C PRO A 3 22.91 -28.56 31.45
N ALA A 4 22.10 -29.53 31.01
CA ALA A 4 20.66 -29.65 31.07
C ALA A 4 20.20 -30.32 32.38
N THR A 5 18.95 -30.09 32.79
CA THR A 5 18.07 -30.99 33.58
C THR A 5 16.66 -30.37 33.62
N ALA A 6 15.56 -31.03 33.95
CA ALA A 6 14.98 -32.31 33.53
C ALA A 6 13.49 -32.27 33.91
N ARG A 7 12.66 -32.95 33.11
CA ARG A 7 11.23 -33.29 33.26
C ARG A 7 10.69 -33.47 34.69
N ARG A 8 9.38 -33.17 34.87
CA ARG A 8 8.42 -34.09 35.53
C ARG A 8 7.02 -34.05 34.87
N ARG A 9 6.59 -35.22 34.38
CA ARG A 9 5.19 -35.59 34.13
C ARG A 9 4.56 -36.07 35.45
N ARG A 10 3.28 -35.81 35.68
CA ARG A 10 2.45 -36.59 36.61
C ARG A 10 1.26 -37.18 35.85
N LEU A 11 1.24 -38.51 35.79
CA LEU A 11 0.03 -39.31 35.66
C LEU A 11 -0.67 -39.37 37.02
N THR A 12 -1.98 -39.53 37.01
CA THR A 12 -2.71 -40.09 38.16
C THR A 12 -3.76 -41.05 37.61
N VAL A 13 -3.70 -42.28 38.10
CA VAL A 13 -4.60 -43.41 37.81
C VAL A 13 -5.30 -43.75 39.12
N GLY A 14 -6.60 -44.06 39.02
CA GLY A 14 -7.22 -45.11 39.84
C GLY A 14 -8.23 -44.65 40.90
N ALA A 15 -9.49 -45.07 40.74
CA ALA A 15 -10.17 -45.96 41.69
C ALA A 15 -11.49 -46.49 41.08
N ILE A 16 -11.74 -47.78 41.30
CA ILE A 16 -12.96 -48.57 41.00
C ILE A 16 -13.50 -49.12 42.34
N LEU A 17 -14.79 -49.50 42.37
CA LEU A 17 -15.56 -50.32 43.35
C LEU A 17 -16.29 -49.52 44.46
N ALA A 18 -17.52 -49.81 44.93
CA ALA A 18 -18.48 -50.91 44.72
C ALA A 18 -19.92 -50.52 45.16
N ILE A 19 -20.90 -51.14 44.50
CA ILE A 19 -22.25 -51.64 44.88
C ILE A 19 -22.86 -51.33 46.27
N VAL A 20 -24.14 -50.90 46.29
CA VAL A 20 -25.14 -51.19 47.35
C VAL A 20 -26.50 -51.55 46.70
N ILE A 21 -27.21 -52.52 47.31
CA ILE A 21 -28.48 -53.16 46.90
C ILE A 21 -29.61 -52.79 47.89
N GLY A 22 -30.87 -52.72 47.40
CA GLY A 22 -32.14 -52.82 48.17
C GLY A 22 -32.84 -51.48 48.43
N SER A 23 -34.16 -51.27 48.29
CA SER A 23 -35.35 -52.14 48.29
C SER A 23 -36.61 -51.38 47.78
N GLY A 24 -37.62 -52.09 47.23
CA GLY A 24 -38.90 -51.58 46.63
C GLY A 24 -39.92 -50.98 47.63
N ALA A 25 -41.16 -50.59 47.32
CA ALA A 25 -42.12 -50.64 46.19
C ALA A 25 -43.18 -49.51 46.45
N PRO A 26 -44.37 -49.36 45.80
CA PRO A 26 -44.96 -49.96 44.59
C PRO A 26 -45.43 -48.91 43.55
N GLY A 27 -46.02 -49.38 42.45
CA GLY A 27 -46.20 -48.60 41.23
C GLY A 27 -47.40 -47.67 41.14
N ILE A 28 -47.37 -46.89 40.05
CA ILE A 28 -48.54 -46.34 39.38
C ILE A 28 -48.30 -46.54 37.89
N SER A 29 -49.18 -47.33 37.29
CA SER A 29 -49.28 -47.63 35.87
C SER A 29 -49.65 -46.39 35.07
N HIS A 30 -48.84 -46.00 34.08
CA HIS A 30 -49.34 -45.28 32.91
C HIS A 30 -48.69 -45.76 31.61
N ALA A 31 -49.60 -45.97 30.66
CA ALA A 31 -49.49 -46.52 29.33
C ALA A 31 -48.20 -46.26 28.55
N VAL A 32 -47.77 -47.33 27.88
CA VAL A 32 -46.85 -47.33 26.74
C VAL A 32 -47.42 -46.41 25.65
N GLY A 33 -46.74 -45.27 25.42
CA GLY A 33 -46.96 -44.39 24.27
C GLY A 33 -45.81 -44.58 23.29
N SER A 34 -46.14 -45.10 22.11
CA SER A 34 -45.23 -45.41 21.01
C SER A 34 -44.71 -44.15 20.32
N ASP A 35 -43.42 -43.85 20.49
CA ASP A 35 -42.65 -43.03 19.55
C ASP A 35 -42.54 -43.80 18.21
N SER A 36 -43.23 -43.36 17.15
CA SER A 36 -43.10 -43.90 15.78
C SER A 36 -42.61 -42.78 14.85
N PRO A 37 -41.80 -43.00 13.77
CA PRO A 37 -41.87 -44.11 12.78
C PRO A 37 -40.51 -44.63 12.20
N PRO A 38 -40.42 -45.55 11.19
CA PRO A 38 -41.45 -45.99 10.23
C PRO A 38 -41.79 -47.48 10.21
N ALA A 39 -42.96 -47.79 9.66
CA ALA A 39 -43.29 -49.15 9.25
C ALA A 39 -42.98 -49.35 7.77
N VAL A 40 -42.15 -50.36 7.50
CA VAL A 40 -42.14 -51.16 6.26
C VAL A 40 -42.96 -52.46 6.51
N HIS A 41 -44.03 -52.35 7.34
CA HIS A 41 -44.97 -53.36 7.94
C HIS A 41 -44.40 -54.28 9.06
N GLY A 42 -45.06 -54.63 10.20
CA GLY A 42 -46.43 -54.49 10.78
C GLY A 42 -46.42 -54.75 12.33
N PRO A 43 -47.52 -55.13 13.06
CA PRO A 43 -48.88 -55.55 12.66
C PRO A 43 -50.05 -54.69 13.22
N GLY A 44 -51.14 -54.59 12.45
CA GLY A 44 -52.44 -54.00 12.82
C GLY A 44 -52.60 -52.56 12.30
N ALA A 45 -53.57 -52.19 11.47
CA ALA A 45 -54.75 -52.84 10.95
C ALA A 45 -54.97 -52.39 9.50
N ARG A 46 -55.32 -53.31 8.61
CA ARG A 46 -56.02 -52.95 7.38
C ARG A 46 -57.45 -52.55 7.78
N THR A 47 -57.72 -51.25 7.83
CA THR A 47 -59.07 -50.74 7.62
C THR A 47 -59.13 -50.17 6.23
N VAL A 48 -59.90 -50.83 5.38
CA VAL A 48 -60.16 -50.47 3.99
C VAL A 48 -60.83 -49.09 3.95
N ALA A 49 -60.47 -48.28 2.94
CA ALA A 49 -61.15 -47.08 2.43
C ALA A 49 -60.73 -45.68 2.95
N ALA A 50 -59.42 -45.39 3.01
CA ALA A 50 -58.91 -44.02 2.82
C ALA A 50 -57.87 -44.03 1.69
N ALA A 51 -57.83 -42.99 0.85
CA ALA A 51 -56.83 -42.89 -0.22
C ALA A 51 -55.42 -42.83 0.42
N GLU A 52 -54.58 -43.83 0.17
CA GLU A 52 -53.23 -43.89 0.72
C GLU A 52 -52.42 -42.65 0.29
N PRO A 53 -51.57 -42.10 1.17
CA PRO A 53 -50.66 -41.03 0.76
C PRO A 53 -49.71 -41.56 -0.33
N ASN A 54 -49.24 -40.66 -1.18
CA ASN A 54 -48.36 -41.02 -2.28
C ASN A 54 -47.31 -39.92 -2.52
N THR A 55 -46.05 -40.33 -2.63
CA THR A 55 -44.94 -39.51 -3.14
C THR A 55 -44.54 -39.95 -4.57
N PRO A 56 -45.26 -39.49 -5.60
CA PRO A 56 -45.09 -40.01 -6.97
C PRO A 56 -43.75 -39.61 -7.62
N ASN A 57 -43.07 -38.60 -7.08
CA ASN A 57 -41.82 -38.07 -7.59
C ASN A 57 -40.67 -38.40 -6.64
N GLY A 58 -39.46 -38.50 -7.19
CA GLY A 58 -38.27 -38.61 -6.35
C GLY A 58 -37.96 -37.29 -5.63
N PRO A 59 -37.28 -37.33 -4.45
CA PRO A 59 -37.03 -36.15 -3.65
C PRO A 59 -36.17 -35.10 -4.35
N GLU A 60 -36.40 -33.84 -4.01
CA GLU A 60 -35.58 -32.71 -4.42
C GLU A 60 -34.49 -32.44 -3.39
N VAL A 61 -33.30 -32.04 -3.86
CA VAL A 61 -32.13 -31.79 -3.01
C VAL A 61 -31.51 -30.44 -3.36
N GLY A 62 -31.26 -29.62 -2.35
CA GLY A 62 -30.65 -28.30 -2.53
C GLY A 62 -30.19 -27.67 -1.20
N PRO A 63 -29.68 -26.42 -1.22
CA PRO A 63 -29.47 -25.55 -2.38
C PRO A 63 -28.46 -26.13 -3.38
N PRO A 64 -28.49 -25.70 -4.66
CA PRO A 64 -29.43 -24.71 -5.24
C PRO A 64 -30.80 -25.25 -5.70
N PHE A 65 -31.13 -26.54 -5.52
CA PHE A 65 -32.33 -27.17 -6.12
C PHE A 65 -32.33 -27.06 -7.65
N THR A 66 -31.19 -27.38 -8.27
CA THR A 66 -31.07 -27.48 -9.73
C THR A 66 -30.49 -28.84 -10.11
N LYS A 67 -30.79 -29.30 -11.33
CA LYS A 67 -30.26 -30.57 -11.87
C LYS A 67 -29.27 -30.32 -13.00
N THR A 68 -28.28 -31.20 -13.09
CA THR A 68 -27.41 -31.35 -14.26
C THR A 68 -27.41 -32.83 -14.64
N ASN A 69 -27.71 -33.16 -15.89
CA ASN A 69 -27.83 -34.55 -16.36
C ASN A 69 -28.71 -35.43 -15.44
N ASN A 70 -29.88 -34.91 -15.05
CA ASN A 70 -30.83 -35.51 -14.11
C ASN A 70 -30.32 -35.76 -12.67
N VAL A 71 -29.12 -35.29 -12.31
CA VAL A 71 -28.57 -35.35 -10.94
C VAL A 71 -28.73 -33.99 -10.27
N TRP A 72 -29.35 -33.94 -9.08
CA TRP A 72 -29.42 -32.72 -8.28
C TRP A 72 -28.01 -32.28 -7.87
N GLN A 73 -27.72 -30.99 -8.04
CA GLN A 73 -26.46 -30.41 -7.58
C GLN A 73 -26.66 -29.83 -6.19
N THR A 74 -25.71 -30.07 -5.28
CA THR A 74 -25.67 -29.38 -4.00
C THR A 74 -24.28 -28.83 -3.70
N ASP A 75 -24.26 -27.57 -3.24
CA ASP A 75 -23.06 -26.81 -2.88
C ASP A 75 -22.73 -26.89 -1.38
N THR A 76 -23.41 -27.76 -0.64
CA THR A 76 -23.24 -27.94 0.81
C THR A 76 -23.26 -29.41 1.22
N THR A 77 -22.56 -29.76 2.31
CA THR A 77 -22.66 -31.09 2.95
C THR A 77 -23.87 -31.25 3.87
N THR A 78 -24.63 -30.16 4.09
CA THR A 78 -25.88 -30.16 4.88
C THR A 78 -27.09 -29.77 4.02
N PRO A 79 -27.38 -30.50 2.94
CA PRO A 79 -28.47 -30.15 2.04
C PRO A 79 -29.83 -30.28 2.72
N THR A 80 -30.81 -29.56 2.19
CA THR A 80 -32.23 -29.76 2.45
C THR A 80 -32.78 -30.80 1.48
N LEU A 81 -33.41 -31.83 2.02
CA LEU A 81 -34.19 -32.83 1.28
C LEU A 81 -35.66 -32.44 1.36
N ARG A 82 -36.38 -32.50 0.25
CA ARG A 82 -37.83 -32.26 0.26
C ARG A 82 -38.58 -33.14 -0.73
N ASN A 83 -39.81 -33.49 -0.41
CA ASN A 83 -40.73 -34.13 -1.34
C ASN A 83 -42.18 -33.70 -1.04
N THR A 84 -43.06 -33.84 -2.02
CA THR A 84 -44.48 -33.51 -1.89
C THR A 84 -45.29 -34.77 -1.70
N VAL A 85 -45.94 -34.88 -0.54
CA VAL A 85 -46.84 -36.01 -0.22
C VAL A 85 -48.26 -35.64 -0.65
N ILE A 86 -48.84 -36.44 -1.55
CA ILE A 86 -50.22 -36.30 -2.01
C ILE A 86 -51.11 -37.13 -1.09
N ALA A 87 -52.13 -36.50 -0.51
CA ALA A 87 -53.16 -37.12 0.32
C ALA A 87 -54.47 -36.32 0.16
N PRO A 88 -55.62 -36.76 0.72
CA PRO A 88 -56.86 -36.00 0.64
C PRO A 88 -56.71 -34.54 1.12
N SER A 89 -57.45 -33.63 0.49
CA SER A 89 -57.36 -32.20 0.77
C SER A 89 -57.64 -31.88 2.24
N GLY A 90 -56.80 -31.04 2.85
CA GLY A 90 -56.91 -30.66 4.26
C GLY A 90 -56.17 -31.58 5.24
N HIS A 91 -55.69 -32.75 4.79
CA HIS A 91 -54.90 -33.65 5.64
C HIS A 91 -53.51 -33.08 5.95
N LYS A 92 -52.92 -33.57 7.04
CA LYS A 92 -51.53 -33.33 7.44
C LYS A 92 -50.66 -34.53 7.08
N THR A 93 -49.49 -34.26 6.52
CA THR A 93 -48.55 -35.27 6.06
C THR A 93 -47.13 -34.99 6.55
N THR A 94 -46.33 -36.05 6.69
CA THR A 94 -44.88 -35.99 6.85
C THR A 94 -44.19 -36.83 5.77
N ALA A 95 -42.91 -36.58 5.55
CA ALA A 95 -42.06 -37.42 4.70
C ALA A 95 -40.85 -37.92 5.48
N THR A 96 -40.60 -39.22 5.39
CA THR A 96 -39.39 -39.88 5.88
C THR A 96 -38.37 -39.92 4.75
N PHE A 97 -37.13 -39.49 4.96
CA PHE A 97 -36.07 -39.45 3.94
C PHE A 97 -34.96 -40.44 4.28
N GLU A 98 -34.62 -41.28 3.31
CA GLU A 98 -33.54 -42.26 3.38
C GLU A 98 -32.51 -41.99 2.28
N VAL A 99 -31.23 -41.96 2.66
CA VAL A 99 -30.12 -41.69 1.74
C VAL A 99 -29.23 -42.93 1.62
N HIS A 100 -28.86 -43.27 0.40
CA HIS A 100 -28.00 -44.40 0.05
C HIS A 100 -26.72 -43.92 -0.61
N THR A 101 -25.63 -44.67 -0.45
CA THR A 101 -24.45 -44.53 -1.31
C THR A 101 -24.76 -45.04 -2.72
N THR A 102 -24.07 -44.49 -3.73
CA THR A 102 -24.18 -44.98 -5.11
C THR A 102 -22.95 -45.76 -5.56
N ASP A 103 -23.11 -46.63 -6.55
CA ASP A 103 -21.98 -47.23 -7.26
C ASP A 103 -21.35 -46.25 -8.26
N SER A 104 -20.35 -46.71 -9.01
CA SER A 104 -19.65 -45.90 -10.03
C SER A 104 -20.53 -45.45 -11.19
N SER A 105 -21.70 -46.06 -11.38
CA SER A 105 -22.70 -45.68 -12.38
C SER A 105 -23.78 -44.74 -11.85
N GLY A 106 -23.73 -44.38 -10.55
CA GLY A 106 -24.72 -43.52 -9.90
C GLY A 106 -25.98 -44.27 -9.43
N LYS A 107 -25.98 -45.60 -9.47
CA LYS A 107 -27.12 -46.40 -9.02
C LYS A 107 -27.08 -46.59 -7.48
N PRO A 108 -28.22 -46.51 -6.77
CA PRO A 108 -28.26 -46.75 -5.32
C PRO A 108 -27.75 -48.16 -4.97
N THR A 109 -26.93 -48.22 -3.93
CA THR A 109 -26.46 -49.47 -3.32
C THR A 109 -27.31 -49.85 -2.10
N ALA A 110 -27.14 -51.06 -1.57
CA ALA A 110 -27.84 -51.49 -0.35
C ALA A 110 -27.41 -50.74 0.93
N THR A 111 -26.35 -49.93 0.87
CA THR A 111 -25.82 -49.22 2.04
C THR A 111 -26.58 -47.92 2.30
N VAL A 112 -27.34 -47.90 3.39
CA VAL A 112 -28.00 -46.69 3.92
C VAL A 112 -26.99 -45.83 4.67
N VAL A 113 -26.99 -44.53 4.41
CA VAL A 113 -26.23 -43.52 5.15
C VAL A 113 -27.00 -43.17 6.41
N LYS A 114 -26.41 -43.44 7.59
CA LYS A 114 -27.02 -43.11 8.88
C LYS A 114 -27.05 -41.59 9.12
N LEU A 115 -28.17 -40.93 8.83
CA LEU A 115 -28.33 -39.47 8.92
C LEU A 115 -28.55 -38.95 10.34
N THR A 116 -29.10 -39.78 11.25
CA THR A 116 -29.33 -39.44 12.66
C THR A 116 -29.12 -40.66 13.55
N ASP A 117 -28.91 -40.42 14.85
CA ASP A 117 -28.86 -41.45 15.89
C ASP A 117 -30.16 -41.52 16.70
N GLU A 118 -31.13 -40.65 16.41
CA GLU A 118 -32.43 -40.52 17.10
C GLU A 118 -33.40 -41.67 16.79
N ASN A 119 -33.17 -42.40 15.70
CA ASN A 119 -33.93 -43.60 15.38
C ASN A 119 -32.99 -44.71 14.87
N GLN A 120 -33.41 -45.96 15.06
CA GLN A 120 -32.62 -47.14 14.71
C GLN A 120 -32.36 -47.27 13.20
N TRP A 121 -33.14 -46.58 12.37
CA TRP A 121 -33.07 -46.64 10.91
C TRP A 121 -32.14 -45.58 10.31
N GLY A 122 -31.74 -44.58 11.09
CA GLY A 122 -30.89 -43.48 10.63
C GLY A 122 -31.54 -42.56 9.61
N VAL A 123 -32.87 -42.50 9.53
CA VAL A 123 -33.64 -41.69 8.57
C VAL A 123 -34.06 -40.36 9.17
N LEU A 124 -34.34 -39.35 8.34
CA LEU A 124 -34.85 -38.05 8.80
C LEU A 124 -36.34 -37.95 8.50
N VAL A 125 -37.15 -37.54 9.47
CA VAL A 125 -38.59 -37.33 9.30
C VAL A 125 -38.86 -35.83 9.31
N SER A 126 -39.64 -35.34 8.35
CA SER A 126 -40.04 -33.93 8.30
C SER A 126 -41.01 -33.57 9.42
N GLY A 127 -41.13 -32.27 9.70
CA GLY A 127 -42.30 -31.75 10.40
C GLY A 127 -43.59 -31.95 9.57
N GLU A 128 -44.74 -31.81 10.24
CA GLU A 128 -46.06 -31.91 9.61
C GLU A 128 -46.32 -30.74 8.65
N VAL A 129 -46.80 -31.06 7.45
CA VAL A 129 -47.23 -30.08 6.45
C VAL A 129 -48.64 -30.40 5.97
N THR A 130 -49.33 -29.42 5.37
CA THR A 130 -50.61 -29.72 4.69
C THR A 130 -50.33 -30.55 3.44
N ALA A 131 -51.16 -31.56 3.16
CA ALA A 131 -51.09 -32.41 1.97
C ALA A 131 -50.93 -31.57 0.69
N GLY A 132 -50.04 -32.01 -0.20
CA GLY A 132 -49.67 -31.27 -1.41
C GLY A 132 -48.66 -30.12 -1.21
N LYS A 133 -48.17 -29.88 0.01
CA LYS A 133 -47.02 -28.99 0.27
C LYS A 133 -45.71 -29.78 0.42
N PRO A 134 -44.55 -29.19 0.11
CA PRO A 134 -43.26 -29.85 0.30
C PRO A 134 -42.94 -30.08 1.78
N ALA A 135 -42.90 -31.35 2.17
CA ALA A 135 -42.30 -31.81 3.42
C ALA A 135 -40.78 -31.76 3.29
N SER A 136 -40.06 -31.15 4.24
CA SER A 136 -38.62 -30.88 4.11
C SER A 136 -37.84 -31.16 5.40
N VAL A 137 -36.58 -31.58 5.27
CA VAL A 137 -35.62 -31.79 6.36
C VAL A 137 -34.23 -31.28 5.96
N LYS A 138 -33.45 -30.78 6.93
CA LYS A 138 -32.04 -30.45 6.71
C LYS A 138 -31.15 -31.59 7.19
N VAL A 139 -30.23 -32.04 6.35
CA VAL A 139 -29.26 -33.08 6.73
C VAL A 139 -28.26 -32.51 7.76
N PRO A 140 -28.03 -33.19 8.90
CA PRO A 140 -27.05 -32.76 9.89
C PRO A 140 -25.61 -32.72 9.36
N ALA A 141 -24.79 -31.86 9.96
CA ALA A 141 -23.37 -31.74 9.60
C ALA A 141 -22.61 -33.07 9.84
N GLY A 142 -21.63 -33.33 8.98
CA GLY A 142 -20.75 -34.50 9.09
C GLY A 142 -21.34 -35.83 8.57
N LYS A 143 -22.59 -35.85 8.11
CA LYS A 143 -23.24 -37.07 7.61
C LYS A 143 -22.92 -37.38 6.14
N LEU A 144 -22.69 -36.34 5.34
CA LEU A 144 -22.38 -36.46 3.91
C LEU A 144 -21.01 -35.86 3.59
N LYS A 145 -20.35 -36.36 2.53
CA LYS A 145 -18.99 -35.98 2.14
C LYS A 145 -18.97 -35.20 0.82
N ASN A 146 -18.07 -34.21 0.75
CA ASN A 146 -17.83 -33.48 -0.50
C ASN A 146 -17.29 -34.40 -1.60
N GLY A 147 -17.68 -34.15 -2.85
CA GLY A 147 -17.29 -34.92 -4.04
C GLY A 147 -18.04 -36.24 -4.24
N VAL A 148 -18.94 -36.61 -3.33
CA VAL A 148 -19.65 -37.89 -3.36
C VAL A 148 -21.05 -37.73 -3.96
N THR A 149 -21.45 -38.72 -4.77
CA THR A 149 -22.82 -38.88 -5.27
C THR A 149 -23.60 -39.81 -4.34
N TYR A 150 -24.84 -39.43 -4.03
CA TYR A 150 -25.76 -40.18 -3.20
C TYR A 150 -27.11 -40.33 -3.92
N ALA A 151 -27.92 -41.27 -3.46
CA ALA A 151 -29.30 -41.43 -3.89
C ALA A 151 -30.24 -41.24 -2.69
N VAL A 152 -31.34 -40.54 -2.87
CA VAL A 152 -32.35 -40.30 -1.85
C VAL A 152 -33.71 -40.79 -2.33
N ARG A 153 -34.48 -41.36 -1.42
CA ARG A 153 -35.90 -41.67 -1.59
C ARG A 153 -36.66 -41.22 -0.35
N SER A 154 -37.98 -41.12 -0.45
CA SER A 154 -38.83 -40.77 0.68
C SER A 154 -40.02 -41.70 0.84
N SER A 155 -40.56 -41.75 2.06
CA SER A 155 -41.83 -42.38 2.37
C SER A 155 -42.83 -41.38 2.95
N GLY A 156 -43.97 -41.19 2.28
CA GLY A 156 -45.08 -40.36 2.74
C GLY A 156 -45.90 -40.99 3.86
N TYR A 157 -46.29 -40.17 4.83
CA TYR A 157 -47.19 -40.55 5.92
C TYR A 157 -48.33 -39.54 6.03
N ASP A 158 -49.57 -40.01 6.05
CA ASP A 158 -50.75 -39.22 6.35
C ASP A 158 -51.04 -39.32 7.84
N VAL A 159 -50.71 -38.24 8.55
CA VAL A 159 -50.91 -38.10 10.00
C VAL A 159 -52.40 -38.09 10.34
N THR A 160 -53.24 -37.57 9.44
CA THR A 160 -54.69 -37.43 9.67
C THR A 160 -55.40 -38.77 9.60
N SER A 161 -54.99 -39.63 8.67
CA SER A 161 -55.55 -40.98 8.53
C SER A 161 -54.73 -42.08 9.21
N ASN A 162 -53.55 -41.75 9.74
CA ASN A 162 -52.61 -42.69 10.37
C ASN A 162 -52.18 -43.81 9.40
N VAL A 163 -51.87 -43.44 8.15
CA VAL A 163 -51.52 -44.38 7.06
C VAL A 163 -50.18 -44.00 6.43
N TYR A 164 -49.31 -45.00 6.24
CA TYR A 164 -48.09 -44.87 5.41
C TYR A 164 -48.40 -45.21 3.96
N GLU A 165 -47.65 -44.61 3.04
CA GLU A 165 -47.64 -45.08 1.66
C GLU A 165 -47.10 -46.51 1.57
N SER A 166 -47.63 -47.30 0.65
CA SER A 166 -47.30 -48.73 0.52
C SER A 166 -45.89 -48.99 -0.03
N ASP A 167 -45.35 -48.05 -0.78
CA ASP A 167 -44.07 -48.15 -1.48
C ASP A 167 -43.29 -46.84 -1.36
N TRP A 168 -41.97 -46.94 -1.35
CA TRP A 168 -41.10 -45.77 -1.38
C TRP A 168 -41.20 -45.02 -2.71
N SER A 169 -40.99 -43.70 -2.66
CA SER A 169 -40.80 -42.87 -3.84
C SER A 169 -39.71 -43.41 -4.78
N PRO A 170 -39.74 -43.06 -6.08
CA PRO A 170 -38.59 -43.23 -6.94
C PRO A 170 -37.33 -42.57 -6.34
N TYR A 171 -36.16 -43.14 -6.63
CA TYR A 171 -34.89 -42.52 -6.22
C TYR A 171 -34.62 -41.23 -6.99
N SER A 172 -34.02 -40.27 -6.32
CA SER A 172 -33.32 -39.14 -6.94
C SER A 172 -31.84 -39.17 -6.56
N THR A 173 -30.96 -38.96 -7.53
CA THR A 173 -29.52 -38.85 -7.30
C THR A 173 -29.13 -37.40 -7.07
N PHE A 174 -28.20 -37.16 -6.16
CA PHE A 174 -27.61 -35.85 -5.93
C PHE A 174 -26.09 -35.95 -5.73
N LYS A 175 -25.36 -34.95 -6.23
CA LYS A 175 -23.91 -34.86 -6.08
C LYS A 175 -23.55 -33.67 -5.21
N ILE A 176 -22.71 -33.93 -4.20
CA ILE A 176 -22.16 -32.89 -3.35
C ILE A 176 -20.91 -32.33 -4.02
N ASN A 177 -20.99 -31.07 -4.42
CA ASN A 177 -19.89 -30.29 -4.95
C ASN A 177 -19.79 -29.00 -4.13
N VAL A 178 -19.29 -29.11 -2.90
CA VAL A 178 -18.94 -27.93 -2.12
C VAL A 178 -17.74 -27.27 -2.79
N PRO A 179 -17.87 -26.03 -3.28
CA PRO A 179 -16.71 -25.29 -3.77
C PRO A 179 -15.64 -25.25 -2.67
N PRO A 180 -14.35 -25.34 -2.98
CA PRO A 180 -13.30 -25.05 -2.01
C PRO A 180 -13.62 -23.71 -1.33
N ALA A 181 -13.42 -23.60 -0.02
CA ALA A 181 -13.54 -22.32 0.65
C ALA A 181 -12.65 -21.32 -0.09
N GLU A 182 -13.28 -20.33 -0.73
CA GLU A 182 -12.57 -19.32 -1.52
C GLU A 182 -11.57 -18.62 -0.58
N LYS A 183 -10.29 -18.85 -0.79
CA LYS A 183 -9.23 -18.25 0.02
C LYS A 183 -8.86 -16.91 -0.61
N PRO A 184 -9.22 -15.77 0.02
CA PRO A 184 -8.83 -14.47 -0.51
C PRO A 184 -7.31 -14.30 -0.42
N TYR A 185 -6.73 -13.54 -1.33
CA TYR A 185 -5.34 -13.07 -1.22
C TYR A 185 -5.22 -12.01 -0.12
N VAL A 186 -6.23 -11.15 -0.02
CA VAL A 186 -6.27 -10.02 0.92
C VAL A 186 -7.66 -9.92 1.51
N THR A 187 -7.77 -9.63 2.80
CA THR A 187 -9.03 -9.31 3.48
C THR A 187 -9.01 -7.89 4.02
N PHE A 188 -10.14 -7.19 3.90
CA PHE A 188 -10.25 -5.77 4.27
C PHE A 188 -11.68 -5.43 4.76
N PRO A 189 -11.87 -4.34 5.52
CA PRO A 189 -13.20 -3.95 5.99
C PRO A 189 -14.01 -3.28 4.87
N ALA A 190 -15.30 -3.01 5.14
CA ALA A 190 -16.03 -2.04 4.35
C ALA A 190 -15.39 -0.63 4.44
N PRO A 191 -15.61 0.23 3.43
CA PRO A 191 -15.14 1.62 3.43
C PRO A 191 -15.53 2.39 4.70
N GLN A 192 -14.61 3.19 5.23
CA GLN A 192 -14.90 4.09 6.35
C GLN A 192 -15.55 5.39 5.85
N ALA A 193 -16.29 6.06 6.73
CA ALA A 193 -16.93 7.34 6.42
C ALA A 193 -15.95 8.53 6.43
N THR A 194 -14.83 8.40 7.14
CA THR A 194 -13.81 9.45 7.29
C THR A 194 -12.42 8.82 7.28
N SER A 195 -11.40 9.65 7.01
CA SER A 195 -10.00 9.25 7.06
C SER A 195 -9.13 10.39 7.54
N GLY A 196 -8.05 10.04 8.23
CA GLY A 196 -6.95 10.94 8.57
C GLY A 196 -5.73 10.78 7.65
N ILE A 197 -5.81 9.95 6.60
CA ILE A 197 -4.72 9.78 5.64
C ILE A 197 -4.66 11.03 4.76
N ASP A 198 -3.50 11.69 4.75
CA ASP A 198 -3.20 12.76 3.79
C ASP A 198 -2.47 12.17 2.58
N SER A 199 -3.20 12.06 1.45
CA SER A 199 -2.65 11.51 0.20
C SER A 199 -1.49 12.31 -0.39
N LEU A 200 -1.29 13.56 0.04
CA LEU A 200 -0.27 14.48 -0.46
C LEU A 200 0.93 14.57 0.46
N ALA A 201 0.84 14.04 1.69
CA ALA A 201 1.92 14.09 2.66
C ALA A 201 3.20 13.45 2.10
N GLN A 202 4.31 14.19 2.17
CA GLN A 202 5.63 13.72 1.76
C GLN A 202 6.56 13.72 2.97
N THR A 203 7.40 12.70 3.07
CA THR A 203 8.45 12.64 4.10
C THR A 203 9.78 13.05 3.49
N PRO A 204 10.54 13.99 4.10
CA PRO A 204 11.88 14.30 3.63
C PRO A 204 12.79 13.07 3.72
N VAL A 205 13.49 12.78 2.64
CA VAL A 205 14.45 11.67 2.52
C VAL A 205 15.86 12.17 2.78
N GLU A 206 16.71 11.28 3.28
CA GLU A 206 18.15 11.49 3.30
C GLU A 206 18.72 11.28 1.90
N PHE A 207 19.72 12.08 1.52
CA PHE A 207 20.46 11.88 0.27
C PHE A 207 21.94 12.24 0.45
N THR A 208 22.76 11.84 -0.52
CA THR A 208 24.18 12.16 -0.57
C THR A 208 24.44 13.03 -1.79
N ARG A 209 25.14 14.15 -1.61
CA ARG A 209 25.58 15.00 -2.71
C ARG A 209 26.74 14.35 -3.47
N THR A 210 26.57 14.14 -4.77
CA THR A 210 27.63 13.64 -5.67
C THR A 210 28.75 14.67 -5.89
N ASP A 211 28.44 15.96 -5.86
CA ASP A 211 29.44 17.03 -5.91
C ASP A 211 29.32 17.96 -4.68
N PRO A 212 29.97 17.61 -3.57
CA PRO A 212 29.99 18.44 -2.38
C PRO A 212 31.14 19.48 -2.38
N GLY A 213 31.85 19.65 -3.50
CA GLY A 213 33.02 20.53 -3.61
C GLY A 213 34.34 19.89 -3.14
N PRO A 214 35.44 20.67 -3.09
CA PRO A 214 36.79 20.23 -2.76
C PRO A 214 36.95 19.97 -1.25
N ILE A 215 36.36 18.89 -0.77
CA ILE A 215 36.33 18.51 0.65
C ILE A 215 37.52 17.62 0.99
N ARG A 216 38.26 17.99 2.04
CA ARG A 216 39.34 17.17 2.61
C ARG A 216 38.82 15.86 3.22
N GLY A 217 39.48 14.73 2.92
CA GLY A 217 39.17 13.42 3.48
C GLY A 217 38.28 12.52 2.61
N LEU A 218 37.79 13.01 1.46
CA LEU A 218 37.24 12.17 0.40
C LEU A 218 38.38 11.61 -0.46
N ARG A 219 38.25 10.37 -0.96
CA ARG A 219 39.32 9.58 -1.60
C ARG A 219 40.05 10.38 -2.71
N GLY A 220 41.32 10.70 -2.46
CA GLY A 220 42.33 10.88 -3.51
C GLY A 220 42.69 12.30 -3.95
N ASP A 221 42.12 13.36 -3.37
CA ASP A 221 42.45 14.72 -3.80
C ASP A 221 43.22 15.50 -2.73
N ASP A 222 44.52 15.72 -2.98
CA ASP A 222 45.46 16.47 -2.14
C ASP A 222 45.28 18.01 -2.30
N THR A 223 44.21 18.45 -2.98
CA THR A 223 43.99 19.84 -3.44
C THR A 223 42.91 20.62 -2.67
N SER A 224 42.45 20.13 -1.50
CA SER A 224 41.36 20.75 -0.71
C SER A 224 41.63 22.17 -0.20
N ARG A 225 42.88 22.63 -0.23
CA ARG A 225 43.29 23.97 0.19
C ARG A 225 43.46 24.88 -1.03
N ARG A 226 42.70 25.97 -1.09
CA ARG A 226 42.82 27.01 -2.11
C ARG A 226 43.42 28.26 -1.49
N CYS A 227 44.58 28.69 -1.98
CA CYS A 227 45.30 29.85 -1.47
C CYS A 227 45.25 31.02 -2.45
N SER A 228 45.29 32.23 -1.91
CA SER A 228 45.44 33.47 -2.65
C SER A 228 46.84 33.58 -3.27
N ALA A 229 47.00 34.54 -4.18
CA ALA A 229 48.32 35.09 -4.44
C ALA A 229 48.87 35.76 -3.16
N PRO A 230 50.20 35.83 -2.99
CA PRO A 230 50.81 36.61 -1.92
C PRO A 230 50.41 38.09 -2.01
N ASP A 231 50.24 38.75 -0.87
CA ASP A 231 50.15 40.20 -0.79
C ASP A 231 51.53 40.88 -0.91
N ALA A 232 51.58 42.21 -0.74
CA ALA A 232 52.81 42.99 -0.84
C ALA A 232 53.88 42.57 0.19
N ASP A 233 53.47 41.97 1.31
CA ASP A 233 54.34 41.48 2.38
C ASP A 233 54.63 39.98 2.24
N GLY A 234 54.22 39.35 1.13
CA GLY A 234 54.41 37.92 0.87
C GLY A 234 53.37 37.01 1.51
N ARG A 235 52.38 37.55 2.23
CA ARG A 235 51.43 36.76 3.02
C ARG A 235 50.28 36.26 2.17
N LYS A 236 49.76 35.08 2.48
CA LYS A 236 48.63 34.46 1.77
C LYS A 236 47.50 34.13 2.73
N VAL A 237 46.29 34.08 2.20
CA VAL A 237 45.14 33.45 2.86
C VAL A 237 44.80 32.19 2.09
N CYS A 238 44.48 31.11 2.80
CA CYS A 238 43.95 29.90 2.20
C CYS A 238 42.59 29.54 2.81
N ILE A 239 41.71 28.92 2.02
CA ILE A 239 40.48 28.30 2.52
C ILE A 239 40.56 26.79 2.33
N GLU A 240 40.27 26.05 3.39
CA GLU A 240 40.14 24.60 3.39
C GLU A 240 38.71 24.22 3.80
N ILE A 241 38.08 23.31 3.04
CA ILE A 241 36.76 22.75 3.38
C ILE A 241 36.93 21.33 3.92
N SER A 242 36.31 21.02 5.05
CA SER A 242 36.31 19.69 5.67
C SER A 242 34.90 19.25 6.07
N ARG A 243 34.63 17.94 6.09
CA ARG A 243 33.37 17.39 6.64
C ARG A 243 33.37 17.43 8.17
N ASP A 244 34.52 17.08 8.73
CA ASP A 244 34.72 17.00 10.16
C ASP A 244 35.23 18.33 10.71
N ALA A 245 34.87 18.60 11.96
CA ALA A 245 35.40 19.75 12.68
C ALA A 245 36.93 19.62 12.83
N PRO A 246 37.70 20.71 12.70
CA PRO A 246 39.14 20.67 12.90
C PRO A 246 39.53 20.18 14.31
N THR A 247 38.75 20.57 15.33
CA THR A 247 38.93 20.13 16.71
C THR A 247 37.63 19.67 17.36
N ALA A 248 37.73 18.96 18.50
CA ALA A 248 36.58 18.58 19.31
C ALA A 248 35.86 19.79 19.94
N GLU A 249 36.60 20.88 20.19
CA GLU A 249 36.03 22.13 20.70
C GLU A 249 35.18 22.82 19.64
N ASP A 250 35.67 22.90 18.39
CA ASP A 250 34.90 23.41 17.25
C ASP A 250 33.59 22.63 17.08
N ALA A 251 33.65 21.31 17.15
CA ALA A 251 32.46 20.45 17.06
C ALA A 251 31.46 20.76 18.19
N ALA A 252 31.93 21.01 19.40
CA ALA A 252 31.07 21.33 20.55
C ALA A 252 30.43 22.72 20.41
N VAL A 253 31.17 23.73 19.94
CA VAL A 253 30.66 25.08 19.68
C VAL A 253 29.62 25.04 18.55
N ALA A 254 29.95 24.44 17.41
CA ALA A 254 29.08 24.31 16.25
C ALA A 254 27.75 23.62 16.61
N LYS A 255 27.82 22.50 17.33
CA LYS A 255 26.62 21.73 17.73
C LYS A 255 25.67 22.54 18.61
N ARG A 256 26.20 23.35 19.55
CA ARG A 256 25.36 24.21 20.40
C ARG A 256 24.76 25.37 19.59
N ALA A 257 25.58 26.01 18.77
CA ALA A 257 25.21 27.22 18.04
C ALA A 257 24.25 26.95 16.87
N MET A 258 24.47 25.92 16.06
CA MET A 258 23.59 25.56 14.94
C MET A 258 22.17 25.25 15.42
N ARG A 259 22.01 24.57 16.56
CA ARG A 259 20.70 24.31 17.17
C ARG A 259 19.94 25.58 17.55
N GLN A 260 20.65 26.65 17.91
CA GLN A 260 20.05 27.93 18.29
C GLN A 260 19.78 28.79 17.05
N ALA A 261 20.75 28.90 16.13
CA ALA A 261 20.63 29.69 14.91
C ALA A 261 19.49 29.19 13.99
N LEU A 262 19.37 27.87 13.80
CA LEU A 262 18.29 27.28 12.97
C LEU A 262 16.88 27.49 13.57
N ARG A 263 16.74 27.86 14.85
CA ARG A 263 15.43 28.15 15.45
C ARG A 263 14.96 29.60 15.23
N GLY A 264 15.86 30.53 14.90
CA GLY A 264 15.56 31.95 14.76
C GLY A 264 15.27 32.42 13.32
N ALA A 265 15.76 31.70 12.30
CA ALA A 265 15.73 32.15 10.91
C ALA A 265 15.68 31.01 9.87
N ASP A 266 15.03 29.87 10.18
CA ASP A 266 14.97 28.70 9.28
C ASP A 266 14.19 29.02 7.99
N LEU A 267 14.81 28.80 6.82
CA LEU A 267 14.13 28.89 5.54
C LEU A 267 13.17 27.70 5.34
N VAL A 268 13.60 26.52 5.79
CA VAL A 268 12.92 25.24 5.67
C VAL A 268 12.50 24.77 7.07
N SER A 269 11.20 24.89 7.38
CA SER A 269 10.66 24.72 8.75
C SER A 269 10.97 23.40 9.46
N TRP A 270 11.26 22.33 8.73
CA TRP A 270 11.59 21.02 9.29
C TRP A 270 13.10 20.76 9.42
N CYS A 271 13.96 21.65 8.92
CA CYS A 271 15.41 21.45 8.85
C CYS A 271 16.03 21.35 10.26
N ALA A 272 15.63 22.21 11.19
CA ALA A 272 16.08 22.18 12.58
C ALA A 272 15.84 20.82 13.29
N ALA A 273 14.79 20.08 12.92
CA ALA A 273 14.44 18.81 13.55
C ALA A 273 15.26 17.62 13.04
N LYS A 274 15.95 17.75 11.90
CA LYS A 274 16.75 16.67 11.31
C LYS A 274 18.13 16.52 11.98
N PRO A 275 18.68 15.30 12.10
CA PRO A 275 20.04 15.10 12.60
C PRO A 275 21.11 15.83 11.78
N ASP A 276 22.15 16.34 12.45
CA ASP A 276 23.32 16.96 11.81
C ASP A 276 24.16 15.91 11.05
N GLY A 277 25.01 16.35 10.10
CA GLY A 277 25.95 15.47 9.38
C GLY A 277 25.33 14.66 8.23
N LYS A 278 24.06 14.91 7.89
CA LYS A 278 23.35 14.32 6.76
C LYS A 278 22.62 15.42 5.97
N ASP A 279 22.38 15.17 4.69
CA ASP A 279 21.59 16.07 3.85
C ASP A 279 20.21 15.46 3.61
N TYR A 280 19.18 16.31 3.59
CA TYR A 280 17.78 15.89 3.46
C TYR A 280 17.06 16.71 2.42
N MET A 281 16.09 16.11 1.72
CA MET A 281 15.22 16.83 0.80
C MET A 281 13.80 16.28 0.76
N ASN A 282 12.87 17.13 0.35
CA ASN A 282 11.58 16.73 -0.20
C ASN A 282 11.44 17.32 -1.62
N ARG A 283 10.25 17.29 -2.21
CA ARG A 283 10.02 17.76 -3.59
C ARG A 283 10.31 19.26 -3.79
N GLY A 284 10.18 20.08 -2.75
CA GLY A 284 10.37 21.54 -2.84
C GLY A 284 11.45 22.09 -1.93
N GLU A 285 12.01 21.33 -1.01
CA GLU A 285 12.89 21.87 0.04
C GLU A 285 14.10 20.95 0.24
N ALA A 286 15.26 21.55 0.49
CA ALA A 286 16.48 20.86 0.84
C ALA A 286 17.13 21.48 2.08
N CYS A 287 17.67 20.63 2.94
CA CYS A 287 18.34 20.97 4.19
C CYS A 287 19.68 20.23 4.21
N LEU A 288 20.76 20.97 3.94
CA LEU A 288 22.12 20.48 3.84
C LEU A 288 22.82 20.71 5.18
N LYS A 289 22.80 19.69 6.04
CA LYS A 289 23.45 19.73 7.36
C LYS A 289 24.82 19.05 7.35
N ASN A 290 25.27 18.63 6.17
CA ASN A 290 26.59 18.06 5.94
C ASN A 290 27.40 18.93 4.98
N VAL A 291 27.24 20.27 4.98
CA VAL A 291 28.12 21.17 4.22
C VAL A 291 29.54 21.09 4.76
N GLY A 292 29.69 21.07 6.09
CA GLY A 292 30.96 20.88 6.77
C GLY A 292 31.48 22.17 7.41
N TYR A 293 32.81 22.34 7.38
CA TYR A 293 33.51 23.47 7.97
C TYR A 293 34.37 24.15 6.91
N ALA A 294 34.43 25.49 6.96
CA ALA A 294 35.42 26.28 6.25
C ALA A 294 36.47 26.76 7.24
N THR A 295 37.75 26.57 6.92
CA THR A 295 38.87 27.10 7.71
C THR A 295 39.69 28.05 6.87
N LEU A 296 39.73 29.32 7.26
CA LEU A 296 40.67 30.31 6.78
C LEU A 296 42.02 30.09 7.48
N ILE A 297 43.11 30.10 6.71
CA ILE A 297 44.48 29.89 7.19
C ILE A 297 45.32 31.05 6.68
N PHE A 298 45.84 31.86 7.59
CA PHE A 298 46.76 32.96 7.29
C PHE A 298 48.20 32.47 7.40
N VAL A 299 48.97 32.57 6.32
CA VAL A 299 50.34 32.02 6.21
C VAL A 299 51.30 33.00 5.55
N ASP A 300 52.59 32.82 5.79
CA ASP A 300 53.67 33.53 5.08
C ASP A 300 53.94 32.93 3.69
N ALA A 301 54.78 33.59 2.90
CA ALA A 301 55.15 33.25 1.52
C ALA A 301 55.57 31.79 1.33
N ASP A 302 56.20 31.19 2.36
CA ASP A 302 56.76 29.84 2.35
C ASP A 302 55.83 28.75 2.92
N ASP A 303 54.51 29.02 3.05
CA ASP A 303 53.46 28.13 3.58
C ASP A 303 53.63 27.70 5.06
N LEU A 304 54.75 28.04 5.71
CA LEU A 304 55.03 27.85 7.15
C LEU A 304 55.91 28.99 7.71
N PRO A 305 55.67 29.45 8.95
CA PRO A 305 54.63 29.01 9.89
C PRO A 305 53.25 29.63 9.59
N ARG A 306 52.20 28.96 10.08
CA ARG A 306 50.84 29.54 10.11
C ARG A 306 50.81 30.67 11.13
N PHE A 307 50.32 31.84 10.74
CA PHE A 307 50.12 32.97 11.64
C PHE A 307 48.85 32.80 12.47
N GLY A 308 47.75 32.38 11.85
CA GLY A 308 46.47 32.17 12.52
C GLY A 308 45.44 31.48 11.64
N THR A 309 44.36 31.03 12.28
CA THR A 309 43.23 30.36 11.64
C THR A 309 41.89 30.94 12.10
N ALA A 310 40.90 30.83 11.24
CA ALA A 310 39.50 31.05 11.61
C ALA A 310 38.62 29.95 11.02
N THR A 311 37.80 29.32 11.84
CA THR A 311 36.98 28.16 11.46
C THR A 311 35.50 28.49 11.61
N PHE A 312 34.72 28.04 10.63
CA PHE A 312 33.28 28.25 10.56
C PHE A 312 32.57 26.95 10.26
N ALA A 313 31.52 26.64 11.02
CA ALA A 313 30.58 25.58 10.68
C ALA A 313 29.53 26.11 9.70
N LEU A 314 29.18 25.31 8.70
CA LEU A 314 28.29 25.69 7.61
C LEU A 314 27.06 24.79 7.56
N SER A 315 25.90 25.38 7.30
CA SER A 315 24.70 24.65 6.88
C SER A 315 23.97 25.45 5.81
N GLN A 316 23.31 24.75 4.89
CA GLN A 316 22.64 25.40 3.77
C GLN A 316 21.21 24.88 3.63
N GLN A 317 20.30 25.74 3.21
CA GLN A 317 18.91 25.41 2.95
C GLN A 317 18.50 25.96 1.60
N ILE A 318 17.60 25.25 0.93
CA ILE A 318 17.02 25.66 -0.35
C ILE A 318 15.52 25.42 -0.27
N LYS A 319 14.73 26.41 -0.68
CA LYS A 319 13.28 26.32 -0.74
C LYS A 319 12.79 26.74 -2.11
N LEU A 320 12.28 25.78 -2.85
CA LEU A 320 11.61 25.95 -4.13
C LEU A 320 10.12 26.12 -3.87
N TYR A 321 9.55 27.18 -4.43
CA TYR A 321 8.13 27.41 -4.32
C TYR A 321 7.41 26.71 -5.47
N ASN A 322 6.64 25.67 -5.14
CA ASN A 322 5.93 24.85 -6.10
C ASN A 322 4.58 25.44 -6.53
N ARG A 323 4.08 26.47 -5.83
CA ARG A 323 2.78 27.09 -6.11
C ARG A 323 2.69 28.58 -5.76
N LYS A 324 1.84 29.30 -6.50
CA LYS A 324 1.53 30.72 -6.32
C LYS A 324 1.20 31.11 -4.88
N SER A 325 0.43 30.30 -4.17
CA SER A 325 0.00 30.61 -2.80
C SER A 325 1.16 30.77 -1.82
N ASP A 326 2.32 30.20 -2.15
CA ASP A 326 3.45 30.17 -1.23
C ASP A 326 4.35 31.42 -1.37
N THR A 327 4.28 32.11 -2.52
CA THR A 327 5.02 33.36 -2.79
C THR A 327 4.10 34.59 -2.92
N GLY A 328 2.80 34.38 -3.14
CA GLY A 328 1.85 35.43 -3.48
C GLY A 328 2.02 35.97 -4.90
N THR A 329 2.94 35.43 -5.71
CA THR A 329 3.21 35.88 -7.09
C THR A 329 3.03 34.75 -8.10
N ASP A 330 2.71 35.09 -9.35
CA ASP A 330 2.60 34.12 -10.46
C ASP A 330 3.97 33.65 -10.99
N ARG A 331 5.06 33.94 -10.26
CA ARG A 331 6.42 33.63 -10.69
C ARG A 331 6.93 32.35 -10.02
N ALA A 332 7.72 31.59 -10.76
CA ALA A 332 8.50 30.51 -10.18
C ALA A 332 9.67 31.14 -9.42
N GLU A 333 9.84 30.73 -8.18
CA GLU A 333 10.82 31.31 -7.28
C GLU A 333 11.49 30.19 -6.48
N PHE A 334 12.74 30.44 -6.13
CA PHE A 334 13.39 29.71 -5.07
C PHE A 334 14.32 30.58 -4.24
N ASP A 335 14.41 30.23 -2.98
CA ASP A 335 15.29 30.87 -2.01
C ASP A 335 16.41 29.92 -1.62
N GLN A 336 17.57 30.51 -1.37
CA GLN A 336 18.74 29.83 -0.85
C GLN A 336 19.23 30.56 0.40
N GLN A 337 19.64 29.79 1.41
CA GLN A 337 20.13 30.30 2.67
C GLN A 337 21.41 29.56 3.09
N LEU A 338 22.48 30.29 3.40
CA LEU A 338 23.66 29.76 4.07
C LEU A 338 23.68 30.28 5.52
N THR A 339 23.82 29.39 6.48
CA THR A 339 24.09 29.76 7.89
C THR A 339 25.54 29.46 8.20
N VAL A 340 26.23 30.48 8.73
CA VAL A 340 27.65 30.46 9.07
C VAL A 340 27.78 30.68 10.57
N VAL A 341 28.47 29.77 11.25
CA VAL A 341 28.75 29.86 12.69
C VAL A 341 30.26 29.90 12.89
N PRO A 342 30.83 31.01 13.37
CA PRO A 342 32.24 31.03 13.76
C PRO A 342 32.48 30.11 14.97
N THR A 343 33.46 29.24 14.90
CA THR A 343 33.84 28.33 16.01
C THR A 343 35.18 28.71 16.63
N GLN A 344 36.08 29.28 15.84
CA GLN A 344 37.39 29.76 16.28
C GLN A 344 37.82 30.95 15.40
N ILE A 345 38.44 31.97 16.00
CA ILE A 345 39.08 33.09 15.29
C ILE A 345 40.34 33.47 16.08
N ASP A 346 41.52 33.20 15.52
CA ASP A 346 42.80 33.48 16.17
C ASP A 346 43.14 34.97 16.12
N ALA A 347 43.81 35.48 17.16
CA ALA A 347 44.16 36.90 17.24
C ALA A 347 45.02 37.40 16.05
N ALA A 348 45.85 36.53 15.48
CA ALA A 348 46.72 36.85 14.35
C ALA A 348 45.98 37.13 13.03
N THR A 349 44.68 36.85 12.94
CA THR A 349 43.88 37.26 11.78
C THR A 349 43.44 38.72 11.85
N GLU A 350 43.50 39.35 13.04
CA GLU A 350 42.97 40.70 13.36
C GLU A 350 41.45 40.87 13.18
N GLY A 351 40.82 39.98 12.43
CA GLY A 351 39.40 39.88 12.13
C GLY A 351 39.26 39.14 10.79
N VAL A 352 38.04 38.76 10.42
CA VAL A 352 37.83 37.92 9.24
C VAL A 352 36.57 38.31 8.48
N HIS A 353 36.66 38.26 7.16
CA HIS A 353 35.52 38.38 6.26
C HIS A 353 35.28 37.04 5.56
N LEU A 354 34.01 36.62 5.48
CA LEU A 354 33.61 35.41 4.74
C LEU A 354 32.32 35.64 3.96
N THR A 355 32.45 35.88 2.67
CA THR A 355 31.32 36.17 1.77
C THR A 355 30.91 34.93 1.00
N TRP A 356 29.61 34.71 0.86
CA TRP A 356 29.02 33.62 0.10
C TRP A 356 28.58 34.12 -1.26
N GLN A 357 28.92 33.34 -2.29
CA GLN A 357 28.66 33.65 -3.69
C GLN A 357 27.88 32.47 -4.29
N PRO A 358 26.54 32.48 -4.20
CA PRO A 358 25.70 31.57 -4.97
C PRO A 358 25.73 31.97 -6.44
N GLY A 359 25.79 30.98 -7.32
CA GLY A 359 25.65 31.13 -8.75
C GLY A 359 24.73 30.06 -9.31
N ASP A 360 24.26 30.30 -10.53
CA ASP A 360 23.42 29.38 -11.28
C ASP A 360 23.70 29.56 -12.79
N ASN A 361 23.35 28.55 -13.59
CA ASN A 361 23.42 28.63 -15.05
C ASN A 361 22.05 28.86 -15.71
N CYS A 362 21.07 29.36 -14.94
CA CYS A 362 19.72 29.61 -15.43
C CYS A 362 19.72 30.80 -16.39
N LYS A 363 19.11 30.61 -17.56
CA LYS A 363 19.10 31.64 -18.61
C LYS A 363 18.04 32.69 -18.38
N ASP A 364 16.89 32.28 -17.87
CA ASP A 364 15.72 33.14 -17.68
C ASP A 364 15.54 33.57 -16.22
N CYS A 365 16.59 33.44 -15.40
CA CYS A 365 16.53 33.78 -13.98
C CYS A 365 16.98 35.21 -13.67
N THR A 366 16.40 35.78 -12.62
CA THR A 366 16.86 37.01 -11.98
C THR A 366 17.13 36.72 -10.51
N SER A 367 18.38 36.89 -10.09
CA SER A 367 18.83 36.64 -8.72
C SER A 367 19.02 37.96 -7.97
N SER A 368 18.57 37.99 -6.71
CA SER A 368 18.81 39.10 -5.80
C SER A 368 20.28 39.16 -5.37
N GLN A 369 20.73 40.32 -4.90
CA GLN A 369 22.00 40.42 -4.18
C GLN A 369 21.92 39.62 -2.87
N VAL A 370 23.03 38.99 -2.48
CA VAL A 370 23.11 38.24 -1.21
C VAL A 370 22.92 39.19 -0.04
N LYS A 371 21.95 38.90 0.82
CA LYS A 371 21.67 39.67 2.04
C LYS A 371 22.16 38.91 3.27
N TRP A 372 23.04 39.54 4.03
CA TRP A 372 23.56 39.03 5.29
C TRP A 372 22.79 39.62 6.47
N SER A 373 22.63 38.81 7.52
CA SER A 373 22.03 39.21 8.79
C SER A 373 22.54 38.34 9.92
N SER A 374 22.93 38.95 11.03
CA SER A 374 23.12 38.27 12.32
C SER A 374 21.80 37.78 12.91
N ASN A 375 21.87 36.92 13.94
CA ASN A 375 20.68 36.37 14.60
C ASN A 375 19.75 37.43 15.24
N ASP A 376 20.29 38.57 15.66
CA ASP A 376 19.52 39.71 16.17
C ASP A 376 19.06 40.69 15.06
N GLY A 377 19.50 40.46 13.81
CA GLY A 377 19.20 41.29 12.65
C GLY A 377 19.94 42.63 12.60
N LEU A 378 20.89 42.89 13.50
CA LEU A 378 21.56 44.18 13.64
C LEU A 378 22.82 44.31 12.77
N ASN A 379 23.51 43.21 12.48
CA ASN A 379 24.72 43.19 11.65
C ASN A 379 24.40 42.61 10.27
N THR A 380 24.75 43.34 9.21
CA THR A 380 24.54 42.98 7.81
C THR A 380 25.85 42.80 7.03
N THR A 381 26.99 42.86 7.72
CA THR A 381 28.31 42.71 7.12
C THR A 381 28.87 41.34 7.50
N PRO A 382 29.31 40.49 6.55
CA PRO A 382 29.89 39.18 6.84
C PRO A 382 31.32 39.31 7.39
N HIS A 383 31.42 39.89 8.57
CA HIS A 383 32.67 40.17 9.30
C HIS A 383 32.54 39.68 10.74
N TRP A 384 33.64 39.16 11.26
CA TRP A 384 33.76 38.75 12.66
C TRP A 384 35.09 39.23 13.23
N ALA A 385 35.03 39.85 14.40
CA ALA A 385 36.18 40.24 15.18
C ALA A 385 36.76 39.05 15.97
N ILE A 386 37.97 39.24 16.50
CA ILE A 386 38.63 38.24 17.35
C ILE A 386 37.72 37.87 18.53
N GLY A 387 37.53 36.56 18.75
CA GLY A 387 36.74 36.04 19.87
C GLY A 387 35.22 36.01 19.64
N GLU A 388 34.72 36.51 18.51
CA GLU A 388 33.29 36.45 18.15
C GLU A 388 32.90 35.04 17.67
N VAL A 389 32.73 34.11 18.62
CA VAL A 389 32.44 32.69 18.34
C VAL A 389 31.09 32.22 18.91
N GLY A 390 30.47 31.26 18.23
CA GLY A 390 29.24 30.61 18.67
C GLY A 390 27.95 31.31 18.23
N ALA A 391 26.86 30.99 18.92
CA ALA A 391 25.50 31.34 18.48
C ALA A 391 25.20 32.84 18.37
N PRO A 392 25.65 33.71 19.29
CA PRO A 392 25.36 35.16 19.19
C PRO A 392 25.93 35.78 17.92
N TYR A 393 27.01 35.23 17.39
CA TYR A 393 27.74 35.72 16.22
C TYR A 393 27.44 34.91 14.96
N ALA A 394 26.50 33.96 15.01
CA ALA A 394 26.08 33.26 13.81
C ALA A 394 25.39 34.25 12.85
N MET A 395 25.71 34.12 11.58
CA MET A 395 25.10 34.92 10.52
C MET A 395 24.44 34.04 9.48
N THR A 396 23.43 34.62 8.84
CA THR A 396 22.69 33.99 7.75
C THR A 396 22.80 34.86 6.50
N ALA A 397 23.14 34.24 5.38
CA ALA A 397 23.17 34.83 4.05
C ALA A 397 22.01 34.28 3.22
N LYS A 398 21.24 35.15 2.58
CA LYS A 398 20.07 34.76 1.76
C LYS A 398 20.19 35.28 0.33
N SER A 399 19.75 34.48 -0.63
CA SER A 399 19.55 34.87 -2.01
C SER A 399 18.22 34.32 -2.52
N GLN A 400 17.45 35.17 -3.18
CA GLN A 400 16.22 34.82 -3.89
C GLN A 400 16.50 34.80 -5.39
N THR A 401 15.96 33.81 -6.08
CA THR A 401 16.02 33.71 -7.54
C THR A 401 14.63 33.50 -8.11
N ILE A 402 14.28 34.30 -9.11
CA ILE A 402 13.01 34.26 -9.83
C ILE A 402 13.26 33.75 -11.24
N TRP A 403 12.53 32.72 -11.66
CA TRP A 403 12.51 32.24 -13.04
C TRP A 403 11.43 32.98 -13.84
N ASN A 404 11.82 33.54 -14.99
CA ASN A 404 10.96 34.34 -15.87
C ASN A 404 10.74 33.69 -17.25
N GLY A 405 11.15 32.43 -17.42
CA GLY A 405 11.02 31.71 -18.67
C GLY A 405 9.60 31.26 -18.97
N THR A 406 9.46 30.50 -20.07
CA THR A 406 8.23 29.80 -20.45
C THR A 406 8.56 28.33 -20.73
N GLY A 407 7.58 27.44 -20.58
CA GLY A 407 7.79 26.00 -20.72
C GLY A 407 8.41 25.39 -19.46
N LYS A 408 9.58 24.76 -19.60
CA LYS A 408 10.32 24.16 -18.49
C LYS A 408 11.81 24.40 -18.65
N GLU A 409 12.50 24.67 -17.54
CA GLU A 409 13.95 24.80 -17.48
C GLU A 409 14.48 24.07 -16.25
N GLN A 410 15.56 23.30 -16.41
CA GLN A 410 16.30 22.69 -15.30
C GLN A 410 17.74 23.14 -15.35
N PHE A 411 18.20 23.79 -14.29
CA PHE A 411 19.50 24.46 -14.23
C PHE A 411 20.30 23.99 -13.02
N ASP A 412 21.61 24.17 -13.10
CA ASP A 412 22.55 23.82 -12.05
C ASP A 412 22.85 25.01 -11.16
N LEU A 413 23.05 24.72 -9.88
CA LEU A 413 23.46 25.68 -8.87
C LEU A 413 24.94 25.45 -8.55
N GLY A 414 25.65 26.52 -8.21
CA GLY A 414 27.02 26.48 -7.73
C GLY A 414 27.19 27.40 -6.52
N TRP A 415 28.06 27.02 -5.60
CA TRP A 415 28.29 27.81 -4.39
C TRP A 415 29.78 27.98 -4.16
N SER A 416 30.19 29.19 -3.80
CA SER A 416 31.56 29.45 -3.38
C SER A 416 31.61 30.39 -2.18
N LEU A 417 32.74 30.35 -1.48
CA LEU A 417 33.10 31.26 -0.41
C LEU A 417 34.32 32.07 -0.83
N LEU A 418 34.26 33.37 -0.60
CA LEU A 418 35.39 34.29 -0.68
C LEU A 418 35.75 34.72 0.75
N GLY A 419 36.98 34.50 1.17
CA GLY A 419 37.44 34.80 2.52
C GLY A 419 38.72 35.63 2.54
N SER A 420 38.82 36.50 3.53
CA SER A 420 40.00 37.32 3.82
C SER A 420 40.15 37.52 5.33
N VAL A 421 41.33 37.99 5.74
CA VAL A 421 41.65 38.34 7.13
C VAL A 421 42.02 39.82 7.19
N ASP A 422 41.77 40.50 8.30
CA ASP A 422 42.02 41.94 8.43
C ASP A 422 43.52 42.26 8.53
N ALA A 423 44.33 41.28 8.95
CA ALA A 423 45.79 41.41 9.04
C ALA A 423 46.50 41.56 7.68
N GLY A 424 45.79 41.48 6.54
CA GLY A 424 46.36 41.65 5.21
C GLY A 424 45.32 41.86 4.10
N ASN A 425 45.76 42.08 2.86
CA ASN A 425 44.86 42.34 1.72
C ASN A 425 44.57 41.11 0.84
N ALA A 426 45.11 39.96 1.23
CA ALA A 426 44.97 38.70 0.51
C ALA A 426 43.57 38.10 0.70
N HIS A 427 43.01 37.55 -0.38
CA HIS A 427 41.70 36.90 -0.40
C HIS A 427 41.76 35.58 -1.16
N ALA A 428 41.11 34.56 -0.63
CA ALA A 428 41.02 33.25 -1.23
C ALA A 428 39.57 32.87 -1.51
N GLN A 429 39.36 32.10 -2.57
CA GLN A 429 38.05 31.61 -2.95
C GLN A 429 38.07 30.08 -3.02
N THR A 430 37.01 29.43 -2.57
CA THR A 430 36.82 27.99 -2.71
C THR A 430 35.36 27.64 -2.99
N SER A 431 35.14 26.51 -3.65
CA SER A 431 33.79 25.98 -3.93
C SER A 431 33.21 25.25 -2.70
N LEU A 432 31.90 25.33 -2.52
CA LEU A 432 31.11 24.50 -1.59
C LEU A 432 30.35 23.36 -2.30
N GLY A 433 30.67 23.15 -3.58
CA GLY A 433 30.03 22.18 -4.46
C GLY A 433 28.98 22.81 -5.37
N THR A 434 28.23 21.93 -6.02
CA THR A 434 27.18 22.29 -6.98
C THR A 434 25.90 21.53 -6.66
N SER A 435 24.86 21.77 -7.45
CA SER A 435 23.62 21.01 -7.40
C SER A 435 23.78 19.50 -7.68
N GLY A 436 24.97 19.01 -8.00
CA GLY A 436 25.30 17.61 -8.21
C GLY A 436 26.06 17.38 -9.52
N ASP A 437 26.60 16.18 -9.70
CA ASP A 437 27.16 15.75 -10.97
C ASP A 437 26.10 15.89 -12.07
N VAL A 438 26.52 16.32 -13.26
CA VAL A 438 25.61 16.59 -14.40
C VAL A 438 24.74 15.38 -14.79
N ARG A 439 25.13 14.16 -14.42
CA ARG A 439 24.37 12.92 -14.65
C ARG A 439 23.33 12.63 -13.57
N VAL A 440 23.43 13.26 -12.39
CA VAL A 440 22.58 12.96 -11.21
C VAL A 440 21.73 14.17 -10.81
N ARG A 441 22.34 15.35 -10.66
CA ARG A 441 21.68 16.65 -10.47
C ARG A 441 20.66 16.66 -9.32
N GLU A 442 21.05 16.16 -8.15
CA GLU A 442 20.19 15.95 -6.98
C GLU A 442 19.46 17.22 -6.53
N LEU A 443 20.19 18.33 -6.52
CA LEU A 443 19.75 19.64 -6.05
C LEU A 443 19.49 20.63 -7.19
N ALA A 444 19.41 20.15 -8.44
CA ALA A 444 19.15 21.02 -9.59
C ALA A 444 17.66 21.35 -9.64
N PRO A 445 17.26 22.63 -9.46
CA PRO A 445 15.87 23.01 -9.55
C PRO A 445 15.37 22.84 -10.99
N ARG A 446 14.13 22.40 -11.14
CA ARG A 446 13.36 22.57 -12.37
C ARG A 446 12.23 23.53 -12.10
N CYS A 447 12.19 24.63 -12.85
CA CYS A 447 11.08 25.56 -12.86
C CYS A 447 10.29 25.37 -14.16
N ASP A 448 8.96 25.49 -14.07
CA ASP A 448 8.08 25.31 -15.21
C ASP A 448 6.78 26.11 -15.04
N ASP A 449 6.10 26.41 -16.15
CA ASP A 449 4.75 27.01 -16.21
C ASP A 449 3.69 26.08 -16.81
N ILE A 450 4.04 24.79 -17.00
CA ILE A 450 3.25 23.82 -17.76
C ILE A 450 2.63 22.68 -16.94
N ALA A 451 2.87 22.60 -15.62
CA ALA A 451 2.38 21.50 -14.76
C ALA A 451 0.84 21.37 -14.62
N GLY A 452 0.04 22.12 -15.40
CA GLY A 452 -1.42 21.99 -15.44
C GLY A 452 -2.16 22.46 -14.17
N GLY A 453 -3.49 22.40 -14.19
CA GLY A 453 -4.34 22.76 -13.04
C GLY A 453 -4.39 24.27 -12.72
N SER A 454 -4.71 24.58 -11.45
CA SER A 454 -4.84 25.94 -10.92
C SER A 454 -3.49 26.58 -10.54
N ILE A 455 -2.41 25.81 -10.55
CA ILE A 455 -1.07 26.25 -10.17
C ILE A 455 -0.22 26.35 -11.44
N LYS A 456 -0.13 27.55 -12.02
CA LYS A 456 0.53 27.76 -13.31
C LYS A 456 2.05 27.61 -13.23
N THR A 457 2.71 28.33 -12.32
CA THR A 457 4.18 28.42 -12.30
C THR A 457 4.76 27.95 -10.97
N GLY A 458 5.94 27.33 -10.99
CA GLY A 458 6.65 26.92 -9.77
C GLY A 458 7.92 26.11 -10.04
N CYS A 459 8.68 25.83 -8.98
CA CYS A 459 9.93 25.07 -9.03
C CYS A 459 9.87 23.82 -8.13
N VAL A 460 10.56 22.75 -8.53
CA VAL A 460 10.70 21.48 -7.78
C VAL A 460 12.08 20.87 -7.95
N PHE A 461 12.46 19.95 -7.07
CA PHE A 461 13.62 19.06 -7.23
C PHE A 461 13.18 17.76 -7.94
N PRO A 462 13.52 17.56 -9.23
CA PRO A 462 13.08 16.37 -9.97
C PRO A 462 13.71 15.06 -9.47
N TYR A 463 14.86 15.17 -8.78
CA TYR A 463 15.54 14.04 -8.18
C TYR A 463 14.67 13.36 -7.11
N PHE A 464 13.98 14.13 -6.28
CA PHE A 464 13.03 13.61 -5.30
C PHE A 464 11.84 12.93 -6.00
N LYS A 465 11.61 11.66 -5.66
CA LYS A 465 10.49 10.85 -6.17
C LYS A 465 9.34 10.86 -5.17
N PRO A 466 8.26 11.63 -5.44
CA PRO A 466 7.14 11.75 -4.52
C PRO A 466 6.33 10.44 -4.44
N THR A 467 5.45 10.36 -3.45
CA THR A 467 4.56 9.21 -3.24
C THR A 467 3.12 9.65 -3.26
N TRP A 468 2.31 9.02 -4.12
CA TRP A 468 0.87 9.06 -4.02
C TRP A 468 0.43 8.07 -2.95
N THR A 469 -0.21 8.56 -1.90
CA THR A 469 -0.69 7.69 -0.81
C THR A 469 -2.18 7.45 -1.00
N VAL A 470 -2.54 6.20 -1.31
CA VAL A 470 -3.94 5.79 -1.46
C VAL A 470 -4.61 5.84 -0.09
N ASP A 471 -5.77 6.50 0.00
CA ASP A 471 -6.55 6.54 1.23
C ASP A 471 -7.27 5.20 1.46
N THR A 472 -6.57 4.22 2.02
CA THR A 472 -7.10 2.86 2.24
C THR A 472 -8.14 2.78 3.36
N ASN A 473 -8.38 3.85 4.13
CA ASN A 473 -9.55 3.91 5.02
C ASN A 473 -10.83 4.10 4.19
N LEU A 474 -10.81 4.98 3.19
CA LEU A 474 -11.95 5.24 2.31
C LEU A 474 -12.03 4.24 1.15
N TYR A 475 -10.88 3.78 0.65
CA TYR A 475 -10.77 2.95 -0.55
C TYR A 475 -10.04 1.61 -0.31
N PRO A 476 -10.40 0.83 0.74
CA PRO A 476 -9.68 -0.40 1.09
C PRO A 476 -9.69 -1.47 0.00
N ALA A 477 -10.74 -1.54 -0.83
CA ALA A 477 -10.82 -2.55 -1.90
C ALA A 477 -9.80 -2.29 -3.01
N ALA A 478 -9.67 -1.02 -3.42
CA ALA A 478 -8.69 -0.59 -4.42
C ALA A 478 -7.27 -0.72 -3.87
N GLY A 479 -7.01 -0.25 -2.64
CA GLY A 479 -5.71 -0.40 -1.99
C GLY A 479 -5.27 -1.86 -1.81
N ALA A 480 -6.19 -2.77 -1.48
CA ALA A 480 -5.89 -4.21 -1.43
C ALA A 480 -5.44 -4.76 -2.79
N TYR A 481 -6.10 -4.30 -3.86
CA TYR A 481 -5.81 -4.68 -5.24
C TYR A 481 -4.44 -4.15 -5.68
N TYR A 482 -4.14 -2.87 -5.42
CA TYR A 482 -2.84 -2.27 -5.76
C TYR A 482 -1.69 -2.91 -5.00
N TRP A 483 -1.83 -3.06 -3.67
CA TRP A 483 -0.80 -3.68 -2.84
C TRP A 483 -0.48 -5.10 -3.29
N LEU A 484 -1.50 -5.93 -3.57
CA LEU A 484 -1.28 -7.30 -4.04
C LEU A 484 -0.47 -7.32 -5.34
N LEU A 485 -0.79 -6.42 -6.27
CA LEU A 485 -0.13 -6.35 -7.57
C LEU A 485 1.28 -5.77 -7.47
N GLN A 486 1.53 -4.81 -6.58
CA GLN A 486 2.88 -4.37 -6.24
C GLN A 486 3.73 -5.53 -5.70
N GLU A 487 3.16 -6.41 -4.88
CA GLU A 487 3.88 -7.55 -4.31
C GLU A 487 4.09 -8.71 -5.28
N LYS A 488 3.16 -8.92 -6.23
CA LYS A 488 3.15 -10.13 -7.07
C LYS A 488 3.54 -9.94 -8.52
N LEU A 489 3.34 -8.75 -9.11
CA LEU A 489 3.74 -8.54 -10.50
C LEU A 489 5.27 -8.49 -10.63
N PRO A 490 5.87 -9.07 -11.69
CA PRO A 490 7.33 -9.12 -11.84
C PRO A 490 8.03 -7.75 -11.83
N SER A 491 7.35 -6.69 -12.31
CA SER A 491 7.91 -5.33 -12.36
C SER A 491 7.69 -4.52 -11.09
N HIS A 492 6.93 -5.04 -10.11
CA HIS A 492 6.58 -4.37 -8.85
C HIS A 492 6.17 -2.88 -9.00
N PRO A 493 5.34 -2.52 -10.00
CA PRO A 493 5.23 -1.13 -10.43
C PRO A 493 4.69 -0.24 -9.31
N GLY A 494 5.39 0.85 -9.01
CA GLY A 494 5.01 1.83 -7.98
C GLY A 494 5.43 1.45 -6.55
N SER A 495 6.01 0.27 -6.34
CA SER A 495 6.37 -0.22 -5.01
C SER A 495 7.67 0.40 -4.49
N ARG A 496 7.58 1.04 -3.32
CA ARG A 496 8.75 1.52 -2.57
C ARG A 496 9.63 0.38 -2.06
N LYS A 497 9.04 -0.75 -1.67
CA LYS A 497 9.75 -1.92 -1.14
C LYS A 497 10.76 -2.48 -2.14
N TRP A 498 10.42 -2.42 -3.42
CA TRP A 498 11.22 -2.94 -4.53
C TRP A 498 11.96 -1.83 -5.30
N ASP A 499 11.91 -0.59 -4.81
CA ASP A 499 12.46 0.60 -5.48
C ASP A 499 12.03 0.71 -6.96
N SER A 500 10.78 0.38 -7.24
CA SER A 500 10.23 0.35 -8.59
C SER A 500 9.19 1.46 -8.77
N LEU A 501 9.55 2.47 -9.56
CA LEU A 501 8.70 3.63 -9.81
C LEU A 501 7.65 3.33 -10.87
N VAL A 502 6.53 4.04 -10.77
CA VAL A 502 5.73 4.38 -11.96
C VAL A 502 6.15 5.75 -12.47
N THR A 503 6.01 5.99 -13.77
CA THR A 503 6.32 7.25 -14.43
C THR A 503 5.05 7.83 -15.01
N TYR A 504 4.79 9.09 -14.67
CA TYR A 504 3.60 9.81 -15.08
C TYR A 504 3.52 9.94 -16.61
N LEU A 505 2.36 9.58 -17.16
CA LEU A 505 2.00 9.83 -18.56
C LEU A 505 1.38 11.23 -18.62
N GLY A 506 2.23 12.23 -18.89
CA GLY A 506 1.83 13.64 -18.88
C GLY A 506 1.37 14.15 -20.25
N PRO A 507 0.83 15.36 -20.33
CA PRO A 507 0.54 16.00 -21.62
C PRO A 507 1.81 16.29 -22.42
N GLY A 508 1.71 16.35 -23.75
CA GLY A 508 2.83 16.55 -24.68
C GLY A 508 3.76 15.34 -24.80
N ASN A 509 3.30 14.15 -24.41
CA ASN A 509 4.10 12.93 -24.40
C ASN A 509 4.43 12.40 -25.80
N ASN A 510 3.64 12.76 -26.82
CA ASN A 510 3.81 12.31 -28.21
C ASN A 510 3.99 10.78 -28.34
N ALA A 511 3.36 10.01 -27.46
CA ALA A 511 3.55 8.57 -27.35
C ALA A 511 2.54 7.75 -28.17
N ASP A 512 1.56 8.42 -28.80
CA ASP A 512 0.63 7.77 -29.72
C ASP A 512 1.37 7.27 -30.98
N PRO A 513 1.29 5.96 -31.33
CA PRO A 513 1.85 5.42 -32.56
C PRO A 513 1.36 6.10 -33.84
N ASP A 514 0.15 6.66 -33.83
CA ASP A 514 -0.47 7.36 -34.96
C ASP A 514 -0.21 8.88 -34.92
N GLY A 515 0.52 9.35 -33.90
CA GLY A 515 0.91 10.74 -33.69
C GLY A 515 0.01 11.48 -32.71
N GLY A 516 0.63 12.26 -31.81
CA GLY A 516 -0.05 12.96 -30.74
C GLY A 516 0.13 12.30 -29.37
N ASP A 517 -0.65 12.75 -28.39
CA ASP A 517 -0.54 12.28 -27.01
C ASP A 517 -1.32 10.98 -26.80
N TRP A 518 -0.67 9.99 -26.19
CA TRP A 518 -1.36 8.83 -25.62
C TRP A 518 -1.93 9.22 -24.25
N THR A 519 -3.21 8.93 -24.01
CA THR A 519 -3.91 9.31 -22.78
C THR A 519 -4.19 8.10 -21.87
N ASN A 520 -4.69 8.38 -20.67
CA ASN A 520 -5.21 7.34 -19.79
C ASN A 520 -6.41 6.63 -20.42
N ASP A 521 -7.24 7.31 -21.22
CA ASP A 521 -8.40 6.70 -21.85
C ASP A 521 -8.00 5.70 -22.93
N ASP A 522 -6.91 5.96 -23.66
CA ASP A 522 -6.36 5.04 -24.66
C ASP A 522 -5.81 3.78 -24.01
N SER A 523 -5.03 3.93 -22.93
CA SER A 523 -4.58 2.81 -22.08
C SER A 523 -5.77 1.99 -21.56
N ARG A 524 -6.80 2.66 -21.05
CA ARG A 524 -8.03 2.03 -20.55
C ARG A 524 -8.80 1.31 -21.65
N GLY A 525 -8.81 1.84 -22.86
CA GLY A 525 -9.44 1.21 -24.03
C GLY A 525 -8.89 -0.19 -24.31
N ILE A 526 -7.63 -0.45 -23.98
CA ILE A 526 -6.97 -1.75 -24.18
C ILE A 526 -7.18 -2.68 -22.98
N VAL A 527 -6.96 -2.20 -21.76
CA VAL A 527 -7.02 -3.05 -20.54
C VAL A 527 -8.46 -3.25 -20.09
N CYS A 528 -9.23 -2.17 -20.05
CA CYS A 528 -10.61 -2.07 -19.57
C CYS A 528 -11.58 -1.62 -20.67
N PRO A 529 -11.66 -2.32 -21.82
CA PRO A 529 -12.56 -1.94 -22.91
C PRO A 529 -14.01 -1.95 -22.44
N THR A 530 -14.79 -0.98 -22.93
CA THR A 530 -16.24 -0.88 -22.69
C THR A 530 -17.04 -1.57 -23.81
N GLY A 531 -18.36 -1.68 -23.64
CA GLY A 531 -19.27 -2.26 -24.63
C GLY A 531 -19.54 -3.77 -24.45
N THR A 532 -20.29 -4.35 -25.38
CA THR A 532 -20.85 -5.73 -25.29
C THR A 532 -19.78 -6.83 -25.27
N SER A 533 -18.62 -6.57 -25.88
CA SER A 533 -17.44 -7.45 -25.87
C SER A 533 -16.36 -7.00 -24.87
N GLY A 534 -16.62 -5.93 -24.11
CA GLY A 534 -15.70 -5.33 -23.16
C GLY A 534 -15.55 -6.11 -21.86
N PHE A 535 -14.88 -5.51 -20.87
CA PHE A 535 -14.74 -6.08 -19.54
C PHE A 535 -16.11 -6.31 -18.90
N LYS A 536 -16.32 -7.54 -18.38
CA LYS A 536 -17.53 -7.91 -17.65
C LYS A 536 -17.19 -8.05 -16.17
N PRO A 537 -17.63 -7.11 -15.31
CA PRO A 537 -17.44 -7.20 -13.88
C PRO A 537 -17.89 -8.55 -13.31
N ASN A 538 -17.25 -8.97 -12.22
CA ASN A 538 -17.68 -10.17 -11.53
C ASN A 538 -18.99 -9.87 -10.80
N PRO A 539 -20.06 -10.68 -10.98
CA PRO A 539 -21.35 -10.43 -10.34
C PRO A 539 -21.27 -10.52 -8.81
N ALA A 540 -20.23 -11.15 -8.26
CA ALA A 540 -19.97 -11.16 -6.82
C ALA A 540 -19.42 -9.82 -6.29
N THR A 541 -18.96 -8.92 -7.17
CA THR A 541 -18.56 -7.56 -6.85
C THR A 541 -19.78 -6.64 -6.96
N PRO A 542 -20.31 -6.09 -5.85
CA PRO A 542 -21.35 -5.09 -5.91
C PRO A 542 -20.88 -3.86 -6.69
N ASP A 543 -21.70 -3.39 -7.63
CA ASP A 543 -21.42 -2.25 -8.51
C ASP A 543 -20.00 -2.30 -9.12
N GLY A 544 -19.58 -3.49 -9.52
CA GLY A 544 -18.24 -3.76 -10.00
C GLY A 544 -17.90 -2.95 -11.27
N SER A 545 -16.71 -2.37 -11.26
CA SER A 545 -16.09 -1.66 -12.37
C SER A 545 -14.74 -2.29 -12.73
N CYS A 546 -14.19 -1.94 -13.89
CA CYS A 546 -12.85 -2.36 -14.29
C CYS A 546 -11.79 -1.44 -13.69
N ASP A 547 -11.01 -1.99 -12.76
CA ASP A 547 -9.79 -1.39 -12.23
C ASP A 547 -8.58 -2.02 -12.93
N GLU A 548 -7.49 -1.27 -13.07
CA GLU A 548 -6.27 -1.70 -13.76
C GLU A 548 -5.02 -1.30 -12.98
N TYR A 549 -3.97 -2.10 -13.09
CA TYR A 549 -2.69 -1.78 -12.48
C TYR A 549 -1.50 -2.28 -13.33
N ALA A 550 -0.42 -1.53 -13.53
CA ALA A 550 -0.23 -0.15 -13.06
C ALA A 550 -1.28 0.81 -13.69
N PRO A 551 -1.56 1.96 -13.04
CA PRO A 551 -2.65 2.83 -13.47
C PRO A 551 -2.49 3.34 -14.91
N ALA A 552 -3.59 3.53 -15.64
CA ALA A 552 -3.54 4.00 -17.04
C ALA A 552 -2.85 5.34 -17.25
N SER A 553 -2.77 6.19 -16.23
CA SER A 553 -2.06 7.47 -16.26
C SER A 553 -0.53 7.32 -16.10
N THR A 554 0.02 6.15 -16.41
CA THR A 554 1.44 5.84 -16.27
C THR A 554 1.95 5.07 -17.47
N TYR A 555 3.24 5.20 -17.77
CA TYR A 555 3.88 4.40 -18.82
C TYR A 555 3.93 2.89 -18.49
N GLN A 556 3.77 2.53 -17.23
CA GLN A 556 3.72 1.15 -16.73
C GLN A 556 2.33 0.53 -16.91
N SER A 557 1.35 1.27 -17.42
CA SER A 557 0.06 0.73 -17.83
C SER A 557 0.23 -0.45 -18.79
N GLY A 558 -0.61 -1.48 -18.65
CA GLY A 558 -0.67 -2.57 -19.61
C GLY A 558 -1.10 -2.12 -21.01
N GLY A 559 -1.89 -1.04 -21.08
CA GLY A 559 -2.35 -0.45 -22.34
C GLY A 559 -1.32 0.50 -22.97
N MET A 560 -0.18 0.77 -22.34
CA MET A 560 0.81 1.70 -22.89
C MET A 560 1.53 1.08 -24.10
N PRO A 561 1.46 1.69 -25.31
CA PRO A 561 2.19 1.20 -26.48
C PRO A 561 3.70 1.34 -26.26
N LYS A 562 4.45 0.28 -26.56
CA LYS A 562 5.89 0.15 -26.32
C LYS A 562 6.31 0.39 -24.85
N GLY A 563 5.34 0.39 -23.93
CA GLY A 563 5.60 0.47 -22.49
C GLY A 563 6.16 -0.86 -21.95
N PRO A 564 6.81 -0.84 -20.78
CA PRO A 564 7.41 -2.03 -20.18
C PRO A 564 6.41 -3.17 -19.92
N ASN A 565 5.14 -2.82 -19.71
CA ASN A 565 4.09 -3.77 -19.36
C ASN A 565 3.08 -4.02 -20.50
N GLN A 566 3.36 -3.58 -21.73
CA GLN A 566 2.42 -3.65 -22.86
C GLN A 566 1.81 -5.06 -23.04
N VAL A 567 0.49 -5.08 -23.17
CA VAL A 567 -0.34 -6.24 -23.56
C VAL A 567 -1.19 -5.90 -24.79
N ALA A 568 -1.63 -6.91 -25.55
CA ALA A 568 -2.54 -6.71 -26.67
C ALA A 568 -4.01 -6.58 -26.19
N SER A 569 -4.32 -7.18 -25.05
CA SER A 569 -5.61 -7.07 -24.38
C SER A 569 -5.46 -7.20 -22.88
N GLY A 570 -6.31 -6.51 -22.11
CA GLY A 570 -6.36 -6.69 -20.66
C GLY A 570 -6.66 -8.13 -20.19
N LYS A 571 -7.07 -9.05 -21.08
CA LYS A 571 -7.20 -10.50 -20.76
C LYS A 571 -5.87 -11.16 -20.42
N GLU A 572 -4.75 -10.55 -20.80
CA GLU A 572 -3.39 -11.01 -20.48
C GLU A 572 -2.93 -10.54 -19.09
N CYS A 573 -3.67 -9.64 -18.45
CA CYS A 573 -3.39 -9.20 -17.07
C CYS A 573 -3.85 -10.23 -16.04
N ALA A 574 -3.28 -10.18 -14.83
CA ALA A 574 -3.79 -10.92 -13.68
C ALA A 574 -5.24 -10.51 -13.39
N GLN A 575 -6.19 -11.45 -13.44
CA GLN A 575 -7.61 -11.16 -13.27
C GLN A 575 -8.04 -11.40 -11.82
N LEU A 576 -8.59 -10.37 -11.20
CA LEU A 576 -9.01 -10.40 -9.79
C LEU A 576 -10.43 -9.85 -9.64
N TYR A 577 -11.08 -10.14 -8.52
CA TYR A 577 -12.33 -9.48 -8.13
C TYR A 577 -12.46 -9.38 -6.62
N THR A 578 -13.32 -8.47 -6.17
CA THR A 578 -13.59 -8.26 -4.74
C THR A 578 -15.00 -8.72 -4.39
N LYS A 579 -15.18 -9.23 -3.18
CA LYS A 579 -16.45 -9.82 -2.76
C LYS A 579 -16.70 -9.64 -1.26
N PRO A 580 -17.93 -9.31 -0.84
CA PRO A 580 -18.33 -9.39 0.56
C PRO A 580 -18.24 -10.83 1.07
N MET A 581 -17.57 -11.03 2.19
CA MET A 581 -17.43 -12.31 2.88
C MET A 581 -18.34 -12.36 4.12
N THR A 582 -18.54 -13.58 4.64
CA THR A 582 -19.29 -13.81 5.87
C THR A 582 -18.67 -13.03 7.03
N GLY A 583 -19.50 -12.35 7.84
CA GLY A 583 -19.02 -11.57 8.99
C GLY A 583 -18.69 -10.10 8.69
N GLY A 584 -19.07 -9.58 7.51
CA GLY A 584 -18.93 -8.16 7.17
C GLY A 584 -17.53 -7.74 6.69
N THR A 585 -16.60 -8.69 6.57
CA THR A 585 -15.30 -8.51 5.93
C THR A 585 -15.43 -8.65 4.42
N TRP A 586 -14.50 -8.07 3.66
CA TRP A 586 -14.37 -8.25 2.22
C TRP A 586 -13.11 -9.03 1.87
N GLY A 587 -13.11 -9.67 0.72
CA GLY A 587 -11.95 -10.39 0.17
C GLY A 587 -11.61 -9.93 -1.24
N LEU A 588 -10.31 -9.96 -1.57
CA LEU A 588 -9.79 -9.89 -2.93
C LEU A 588 -9.41 -11.31 -3.38
N LEU A 589 -9.98 -11.75 -4.49
CA LEU A 589 -9.91 -13.13 -4.96
C LEU A 589 -9.46 -13.20 -6.42
N ALA A 590 -8.94 -14.36 -6.82
CA ALA A 590 -8.72 -14.68 -8.24
C ALA A 590 -10.05 -14.79 -8.97
N GLU A 591 -10.15 -14.19 -10.16
CA GLU A 591 -11.26 -14.47 -11.07
C GLU A 591 -11.34 -15.98 -11.35
N ASN A 592 -12.55 -16.49 -11.54
CA ASN A 592 -12.82 -17.93 -11.66
C ASN A 592 -13.87 -18.25 -12.75
N ARG A 593 -14.28 -17.26 -13.54
CA ARG A 593 -15.20 -17.41 -14.67
C ARG A 593 -14.45 -17.63 -15.99
N ASP A 594 -15.21 -18.03 -17.01
CA ASP A 594 -14.75 -18.12 -18.42
C ASP A 594 -13.48 -18.95 -18.63
N GLY A 595 -13.29 -20.00 -17.80
CA GLY A 595 -12.12 -20.88 -17.88
C GLY A 595 -10.82 -20.29 -17.32
N TYR A 596 -10.86 -19.10 -16.70
CA TYR A 596 -9.71 -18.54 -16.01
C TYR A 596 -9.43 -19.31 -14.72
N THR A 597 -8.20 -19.78 -14.54
CA THR A 597 -7.77 -20.64 -13.43
C THR A 597 -7.05 -19.87 -12.31
N GLY A 598 -7.06 -18.54 -12.40
CA GLY A 598 -6.38 -17.63 -11.49
C GLY A 598 -5.06 -17.07 -12.04
N PRO A 599 -4.50 -16.04 -11.40
CA PRO A 599 -3.22 -15.45 -11.80
C PRO A 599 -2.07 -16.44 -11.73
N LYS A 600 -1.20 -16.39 -12.73
CA LYS A 600 0.06 -17.15 -12.78
C LYS A 600 1.22 -16.39 -12.14
N TRP A 601 1.03 -15.10 -11.89
CA TRP A 601 2.03 -14.15 -11.39
C TRP A 601 3.23 -13.97 -12.31
N ASN A 602 3.03 -14.22 -13.60
CA ASN A 602 3.94 -13.83 -14.68
C ASN A 602 3.30 -12.81 -15.63
N GLU A 603 2.08 -12.38 -15.34
CA GLU A 603 1.38 -11.31 -16.04
C GLU A 603 2.11 -9.97 -15.82
N LYS A 604 1.98 -9.06 -16.80
CA LYS A 604 2.66 -7.75 -16.77
C LYS A 604 1.85 -6.65 -16.09
N CYS A 605 0.56 -6.88 -15.94
CA CYS A 605 -0.44 -5.96 -15.41
C CYS A 605 -1.47 -6.75 -14.60
N GLY A 606 -2.28 -6.06 -13.81
CA GLY A 606 -3.51 -6.58 -13.26
C GLY A 606 -4.73 -5.91 -13.87
N ARG A 607 -5.85 -6.62 -13.80
CA ARG A 607 -7.19 -6.13 -14.12
C ARG A 607 -8.19 -6.70 -13.13
N GLY A 608 -8.95 -5.84 -12.46
CA GLY A 608 -9.78 -6.20 -11.33
C GLY A 608 -11.24 -5.79 -11.47
N SER A 609 -12.17 -6.60 -10.96
CA SER A 609 -13.52 -6.15 -10.66
C SER A 609 -13.56 -5.57 -9.23
N VAL A 610 -13.63 -4.25 -9.15
CA VAL A 610 -13.61 -3.46 -7.90
C VAL A 610 -14.85 -2.55 -7.86
N PRO A 611 -15.52 -2.33 -6.71
CA PRO A 611 -16.70 -1.46 -6.64
C PRO A 611 -16.39 -0.08 -7.22
N THR A 612 -17.33 0.50 -7.97
CA THR A 612 -17.12 1.73 -8.74
C THR A 612 -16.60 2.89 -7.88
N ASP A 613 -17.15 3.10 -6.68
CA ASP A 613 -16.72 4.18 -5.78
C ASP A 613 -15.30 3.97 -5.24
N GLN A 614 -14.87 2.70 -5.11
CA GLN A 614 -13.52 2.36 -4.66
C GLN A 614 -12.49 2.65 -5.75
N ASN A 615 -12.76 2.17 -6.97
CA ASN A 615 -11.90 2.36 -8.14
C ASN A 615 -11.77 3.85 -8.50
N THR A 616 -12.90 4.54 -8.67
CA THR A 616 -12.89 5.96 -9.07
C THR A 616 -12.34 6.87 -7.97
N GLY A 617 -12.60 6.55 -6.71
CA GLY A 617 -12.17 7.36 -5.57
C GLY A 617 -10.67 7.29 -5.30
N ALA A 618 -10.05 6.11 -5.41
CA ALA A 618 -8.66 5.88 -4.99
C ALA A 618 -7.61 6.73 -5.73
N PHE A 619 -7.89 7.10 -6.98
CA PHE A 619 -7.00 7.91 -7.82
C PHE A 619 -7.61 9.24 -8.28
N ARG A 620 -8.84 9.58 -7.88
CA ARG A 620 -9.51 10.85 -8.26
C ARG A 620 -8.61 12.06 -8.03
N ASP A 621 -8.02 12.12 -6.85
CA ASP A 621 -7.23 13.27 -6.40
C ASP A 621 -5.78 13.23 -6.90
N LEU A 622 -5.35 12.16 -7.59
CA LEU A 622 -4.01 12.07 -8.21
C LEU A 622 -3.85 13.18 -9.25
N GLY A 623 -4.72 13.21 -10.27
CA GLY A 623 -4.65 14.21 -11.34
C GLY A 623 -5.05 15.62 -10.89
N ILE A 624 -5.95 15.71 -9.90
CA ILE A 624 -6.53 17.00 -9.45
C ILE A 624 -5.61 17.72 -8.46
N LYS A 625 -4.95 16.97 -7.55
CA LYS A 625 -4.17 17.54 -6.44
C LYS A 625 -2.70 17.13 -6.50
N PHE A 626 -2.41 15.84 -6.60
CA PHE A 626 -1.03 15.34 -6.49
C PHE A 626 -0.14 15.78 -7.64
N VAL A 627 -0.58 15.58 -8.89
CA VAL A 627 0.17 15.99 -10.08
C VAL A 627 0.48 17.49 -10.05
N PRO A 628 -0.51 18.40 -9.82
CA PRO A 628 -0.21 19.83 -9.70
C PRO A 628 0.68 20.19 -8.51
N GLN A 629 0.44 19.64 -7.31
CA GLN A 629 1.20 19.99 -6.11
C GLN A 629 2.65 19.49 -6.16
N MET A 630 2.88 18.31 -6.72
CA MET A 630 4.22 17.77 -6.93
C MET A 630 4.85 18.26 -8.24
N ARG A 631 4.09 19.02 -9.04
CA ARG A 631 4.43 19.44 -10.40
C ARG A 631 4.99 18.28 -11.21
N LEU A 632 4.26 17.17 -11.31
CA LEU A 632 4.70 16.05 -12.15
C LEU A 632 4.56 16.45 -13.62
N LEU A 633 5.65 16.31 -14.37
CA LEU A 633 5.63 16.38 -15.83
C LEU A 633 5.75 14.99 -16.43
N ASP A 634 5.52 14.90 -17.74
CA ASP A 634 5.72 13.65 -18.48
C ASP A 634 7.06 12.99 -18.12
N LYS A 635 7.01 11.69 -17.81
CA LYS A 635 8.11 10.83 -17.34
C LYS A 635 8.66 11.11 -15.95
N ASP A 636 8.10 12.05 -15.19
CA ASP A 636 8.45 12.16 -13.76
C ASP A 636 8.01 10.87 -13.03
N GLY A 637 8.95 10.30 -12.27
CA GLY A 637 8.73 9.09 -11.48
C GLY A 637 8.09 9.37 -10.11
N PHE A 638 7.17 8.52 -9.68
CA PHE A 638 6.56 8.53 -8.36
C PHE A 638 6.28 7.10 -7.83
N PHE A 639 6.14 6.98 -6.53
CA PHE A 639 5.71 5.75 -5.85
C PHE A 639 4.21 5.78 -5.54
N ILE A 640 3.61 4.61 -5.34
CA ILE A 640 2.25 4.44 -4.84
C ILE A 640 2.34 3.72 -3.50
N SER A 641 1.74 4.29 -2.46
CA SER A 641 1.68 3.70 -1.12
C SER A 641 0.26 3.24 -0.81
N ASP A 642 0.15 2.07 -0.18
CA ASP A 642 -1.09 1.43 0.22
C ASP A 642 -1.09 1.18 1.75
N PRO A 643 -1.19 2.24 2.58
CA PRO A 643 -1.15 2.12 4.03
C PRO A 643 -2.14 1.08 4.55
N GLY A 644 -1.79 0.41 5.65
CA GLY A 644 -2.64 -0.63 6.23
C GLY A 644 -2.47 -2.01 5.59
N PHE A 645 -1.86 -2.11 4.40
CA PHE A 645 -1.40 -3.38 3.82
C PHE A 645 0.12 -3.55 3.85
N GLU A 646 0.88 -2.45 3.80
CA GLU A 646 2.36 -2.46 3.79
C GLU A 646 3.03 -3.11 5.02
N HIS A 647 2.28 -3.35 6.09
CA HIS A 647 2.77 -4.10 7.26
C HIS A 647 2.88 -5.61 7.00
N CYS A 648 2.24 -6.13 5.95
CA CYS A 648 2.27 -7.53 5.57
C CYS A 648 3.64 -7.87 4.94
N LYS A 649 4.24 -8.98 5.38
CA LYS A 649 5.60 -9.38 4.96
C LYS A 649 5.70 -9.63 3.45
N ASN A 650 4.71 -10.34 2.91
CA ASN A 650 4.54 -10.65 1.49
C ASN A 650 3.08 -11.08 1.23
N ALA A 651 2.77 -11.33 -0.05
CA ALA A 651 1.47 -11.80 -0.50
C ALA A 651 1.37 -13.34 -0.65
N ASP A 652 2.21 -14.12 0.01
CA ASP A 652 2.11 -15.61 0.03
C ASP A 652 1.12 -16.12 1.08
N THR A 653 0.79 -15.26 2.03
CA THR A 653 -0.24 -15.48 3.05
C THR A 653 -1.33 -14.45 2.91
N VAL A 654 -2.50 -14.74 3.49
CA VAL A 654 -3.62 -13.79 3.47
C VAL A 654 -3.24 -12.55 4.27
N CYS A 655 -3.14 -11.41 3.60
CA CYS A 655 -2.91 -10.13 4.28
C CYS A 655 -4.25 -9.59 4.80
N ALA A 656 -4.30 -9.28 6.08
CA ALA A 656 -5.46 -8.60 6.68
C ALA A 656 -5.13 -7.13 6.87
N TRP A 657 -5.99 -6.25 6.34
CA TRP A 657 -5.85 -4.81 6.51
C TRP A 657 -5.75 -4.41 7.98
N LYS A 658 -4.87 -3.45 8.28
CA LYS A 658 -4.79 -2.78 9.59
C LYS A 658 -5.19 -1.33 9.45
N LYS A 659 -5.98 -0.85 10.42
CA LYS A 659 -6.38 0.55 10.49
C LYS A 659 -5.15 1.47 10.57
N VAL A 660 -5.23 2.55 9.80
CA VAL A 660 -4.23 3.62 9.74
C VAL A 660 -4.88 4.91 10.22
N GLY A 661 -4.28 5.54 11.23
CA GLY A 661 -4.86 6.71 11.91
C GLY A 661 -5.61 6.30 13.18
#